data_AF-A0A1M7D0A9-F1
#
_entry.id   AF-A0A1M7D0A9-F1
#
_cell.length_a   1.000
_cell.length_b   1.000
_cell.length_c   1.000
_cell.angle_alpha   90.00
_cell.angle_beta   90.00
_cell.angle_gamma   90.00
#
_symmetry.space_group_name_H-M   'P 1'
#
loop_
_entity.id
_entity.type
_entity.pdbx_description
1 polymer ?
#
loop_
_entity_poly.entity_id
_entity_poly.type
_entity_poly.pdbx_seq_one_letter_code
_entity_poly.pdbx_strand_id
1 'polypeptide(L)'
;MKNTITYRSIYQSCLEDEIVEVVSVKDGLELEPGKIVISDILQKTLYQVKQKYGYGIVMLQEGEYYIDKTIYIPRGIRLFGFGLKRPKITLIKNAEGFGSDSGHNIKNAKYMCWFTANMPEKEEEAEDANPGTFYSALSNIDFAIEADNSNAVVIRAHFAQNCYVSYCHFEIGDGLAGIHSVGNEMEQLSFSGGDWGIYTGKCSPGWPFVLTDCYFTGQRKSGILCTQSGMTMVRVGFEQIPAAVESMDGYWDKVIMKDCCLAKLSTGLLVASEKNVCTQYNMRNILAEAVPIIVHMKESEKNYPGVSDQYIVKSFIHGAVAVYGNSEMEVKTVLELQDDSDKKYDYSIDTPDLPLQKDWTNIKKYGAQGDGITDDTEAIRRAIEASDILYFPQGKYRISDTIILRENTQLLGFLPIATQIILTDNADKFAGVGAPKAMLETPVNGKNRIQSIGLDCAGRNPRAVAIKWQSGRASYLYDIKFAGGHGRIDKAMEHLPPYNKTRTWDYNEDYDWDSQYWSLWITNQGGGTFKNLWTASPYAAAGIYISDTATKGIMYQISSEHHVRQEILMKHVANWEFYGIQTEEEAAEGSYCQPFELSCCENLVFANLYAFRVIWIDNPYESVIRTWNCKRIEIQNFHNYTQMKYTILHGVYDANSKQTVGDWQLANLWIEDTETHIHLPDRPWEPKAILENMDSIDSMCSDGNGNLYICDSRLKRVYKWDQKSAKIELLLSTHYRPLSLACDTLGNLLMVIEYKPVKYAKKDGALELDIEEYGERSREDFGACFYAFFRKDRRIRVLSLNTEKGESSFCELEPKLRSEASLKRLYYPVNQWRDNGDMKTVIQLPDETCYIAPDGITGITNNPALARATGLCAVQKNEVFYAVDEYNKYVLKLKVDQDLNLQDPAIVAYRGNIVP
;
A
#
# COMPACT_ATOMS: atom_id res chain seq x y z
N MET A 1 -13.23 -11.33 -26.01
CA MET A 1 -12.20 -11.90 -25.11
C MET A 1 -11.03 -12.57 -25.82
N LYS A 2 -11.16 -13.66 -26.59
CA LYS A 2 -9.98 -14.33 -27.21
C LYS A 2 -8.98 -13.39 -27.91
N ASN A 3 -9.48 -12.35 -28.58
CA ASN A 3 -8.65 -11.36 -29.30
C ASN A 3 -7.92 -10.35 -28.40
N THR A 4 -8.20 -10.31 -27.10
CA THR A 4 -7.49 -9.45 -26.13
C THR A 4 -6.25 -10.13 -25.56
N ILE A 5 -6.09 -11.45 -25.79
CA ILE A 5 -4.91 -12.19 -25.40
C ILE A 5 -3.77 -11.91 -26.38
N THR A 6 -2.64 -11.52 -25.81
CA THR A 6 -1.40 -11.34 -26.57
C THR A 6 -0.77 -12.70 -26.81
N TYR A 7 -0.67 -13.14 -28.06
CA TYR A 7 0.08 -14.35 -28.46
C TYR A 7 1.48 -14.06 -29.01
N ARG A 8 1.81 -12.78 -29.26
CA ARG A 8 3.17 -12.36 -29.63
C ARG A 8 4.08 -12.36 -28.41
N SER A 9 5.37 -12.56 -28.66
CA SER A 9 6.39 -12.34 -27.64
C SER A 9 6.42 -10.88 -27.21
N ILE A 10 6.48 -10.63 -25.89
CA ILE A 10 6.63 -9.27 -25.32
C ILE A 10 8.09 -8.88 -25.10
N TYR A 11 9.00 -9.86 -25.03
CA TYR A 11 10.44 -9.66 -24.96
C TYR A 11 11.05 -10.11 -26.30
N GLN A 12 11.46 -9.17 -27.16
CA GLN A 12 11.96 -9.44 -28.51
C GLN A 12 13.46 -9.78 -28.56
N SER A 13 14.21 -9.39 -27.54
CA SER A 13 15.65 -9.61 -27.38
C SER A 13 15.98 -9.90 -25.92
N CYS A 14 17.16 -10.47 -25.69
CA CYS A 14 17.73 -10.59 -24.35
C CYS A 14 17.88 -9.19 -23.72
N LEU A 15 17.73 -9.12 -22.40
CA LEU A 15 17.94 -7.89 -21.65
C LEU A 15 19.43 -7.47 -21.71
N GLU A 16 19.70 -6.17 -21.85
CA GLU A 16 21.06 -5.60 -21.82
C GLU A 16 21.58 -5.54 -20.36
N ASP A 17 21.76 -6.70 -19.72
CA ASP A 17 22.15 -6.84 -18.32
C ASP A 17 23.16 -7.98 -18.12
N GLU A 18 24.29 -7.66 -17.48
CA GLU A 18 25.44 -8.56 -17.32
C GLU A 18 25.21 -9.72 -16.35
N ILE A 19 24.18 -9.64 -15.50
CA ILE A 19 23.87 -10.72 -14.53
C ILE A 19 22.70 -11.59 -14.96
N VAL A 20 22.12 -11.33 -16.14
CA VAL A 20 21.12 -12.20 -16.77
C VAL A 20 21.82 -13.39 -17.39
N GLU A 21 21.37 -14.59 -17.06
CA GLU A 21 21.84 -15.82 -17.69
C GLU A 21 20.84 -16.28 -18.77
N VAL A 22 21.34 -16.87 -19.85
CA VAL A 22 20.54 -17.29 -21.01
C VAL A 22 20.64 -18.80 -21.20
N VAL A 23 19.51 -19.43 -21.46
CA VAL A 23 19.41 -20.81 -21.94
C VAL A 23 18.89 -20.80 -23.38
N SER A 24 19.54 -21.54 -24.27
CA SER A 24 19.19 -21.67 -25.68
C SER A 24 19.10 -23.13 -26.10
N VAL A 25 18.55 -23.36 -27.31
CA VAL A 25 18.52 -24.68 -27.95
C VAL A 25 19.89 -25.33 -28.09
N LYS A 26 20.97 -24.54 -28.15
CA LYS A 26 22.35 -25.07 -28.29
C LYS A 26 22.87 -25.69 -27.00
N ASP A 27 22.25 -25.37 -25.87
CA ASP A 27 22.67 -25.81 -24.55
C ASP A 27 21.97 -27.12 -24.13
N GLY A 28 20.93 -27.52 -24.87
CA GLY A 28 20.15 -28.73 -24.63
C GLY A 28 20.74 -29.99 -25.27
N LEU A 29 20.19 -31.14 -24.87
CA LEU A 29 20.53 -32.45 -25.41
C LEU A 29 19.47 -32.87 -26.44
N GLU A 30 19.88 -33.18 -27.66
CA GLU A 30 18.98 -33.74 -28.67
C GLU A 30 18.75 -35.24 -28.39
N LEU A 31 17.55 -35.62 -27.93
CA LEU A 31 17.19 -37.02 -27.68
C LEU A 31 16.72 -37.73 -28.95
N GLU A 32 15.94 -37.02 -29.76
CA GLU A 32 15.43 -37.44 -31.07
C GLU A 32 15.56 -36.26 -32.04
N PRO A 33 15.58 -36.47 -33.36
CA PRO A 33 15.70 -35.38 -34.33
C PRO A 33 14.67 -34.27 -34.07
N GLY A 34 15.15 -33.09 -33.70
CA GLY A 34 14.31 -31.91 -33.39
C GLY A 34 13.71 -31.87 -31.98
N LYS A 35 13.98 -32.86 -31.11
CA LYS A 35 13.57 -32.86 -29.69
C LYS A 35 14.74 -32.54 -28.77
N ILE A 36 14.88 -31.25 -28.46
CA ILE A 36 15.93 -30.72 -27.60
C ILE A 36 15.45 -30.70 -26.16
N VAL A 37 15.99 -31.60 -25.33
CA VAL A 37 15.69 -31.66 -23.90
C VAL A 37 16.60 -30.73 -23.12
N ILE A 38 16.01 -29.89 -22.28
CA ILE A 38 16.74 -28.86 -21.52
C ILE A 38 16.66 -29.01 -20.00
N SER A 39 16.06 -30.09 -19.47
CA SER A 39 15.75 -30.17 -18.04
C SER A 39 16.96 -29.92 -17.14
N ASP A 40 18.08 -30.61 -17.40
CA ASP A 40 19.28 -30.50 -16.56
C ASP A 40 19.99 -29.16 -16.70
N ILE A 41 20.07 -28.62 -17.92
CA ILE A 41 20.76 -27.35 -18.17
C ILE A 41 19.95 -26.17 -17.65
N LEU A 42 18.63 -26.20 -17.80
CA LEU A 42 17.74 -25.18 -17.25
C LEU A 42 17.78 -25.20 -15.73
N GLN A 43 17.66 -26.38 -15.12
CA GLN A 43 17.71 -26.51 -13.66
C GLN A 43 19.05 -26.01 -13.09
N LYS A 44 20.16 -26.42 -13.72
CA LYS A 44 21.51 -25.97 -13.34
C LYS A 44 21.64 -24.46 -13.43
N THR A 45 21.12 -23.84 -14.50
CA THR A 45 21.21 -22.39 -14.71
C THR A 45 20.43 -21.62 -13.65
N LEU A 46 19.19 -22.05 -13.33
CA LEU A 46 18.38 -21.47 -12.27
C LEU A 46 19.10 -21.51 -10.91
N TYR A 47 19.71 -22.65 -10.57
CA TYR A 47 20.45 -22.80 -9.32
C TYR A 47 21.75 -22.00 -9.29
N GLN A 48 22.46 -21.91 -10.42
CA GLN A 48 23.66 -21.09 -10.53
C GLN A 48 23.38 -19.61 -10.27
N VAL A 49 22.30 -19.07 -10.86
CA VAL A 49 21.86 -17.69 -10.60
C VAL A 49 21.54 -17.50 -9.12
N LYS A 50 20.73 -18.40 -8.55
CA LYS A 50 20.35 -18.36 -7.13
C LYS A 50 21.56 -18.41 -6.20
N GLN A 51 22.51 -19.31 -6.43
CA GLN A 51 23.70 -19.47 -5.58
C GLN A 51 24.70 -18.30 -5.72
N LYS A 52 24.87 -17.79 -6.94
CA LYS A 52 25.82 -16.72 -7.24
C LYS A 52 25.33 -15.39 -6.67
N TYR A 53 24.06 -15.05 -6.93
CA TYR A 53 23.51 -13.72 -6.68
C TYR A 53 22.45 -13.66 -5.57
N GLY A 54 21.85 -14.78 -5.17
CA GLY A 54 20.75 -14.85 -4.19
C GLY A 54 19.35 -14.62 -4.79
N TYR A 55 19.29 -13.98 -5.96
CA TYR A 55 18.12 -13.70 -6.78
C TYR A 55 18.59 -13.47 -8.22
N GLY A 56 17.68 -13.42 -9.19
CA GLY A 56 18.05 -13.02 -10.55
C GLY A 56 17.08 -13.47 -11.62
N ILE A 57 17.49 -13.28 -12.87
CA ILE A 57 16.67 -13.54 -14.06
C ILE A 57 17.40 -14.54 -14.94
N VAL A 58 16.69 -15.60 -15.34
CA VAL A 58 17.09 -16.53 -16.38
C VAL A 58 16.20 -16.32 -17.60
N MET A 59 16.80 -16.14 -18.76
CA MET A 59 16.09 -15.93 -20.02
C MET A 59 16.18 -17.15 -20.94
N LEU A 60 15.04 -17.63 -21.43
CA LEU A 60 14.94 -18.72 -22.39
C LEU A 60 14.78 -18.15 -23.81
N GLN A 61 15.75 -18.40 -24.68
CA GLN A 61 15.72 -17.93 -26.07
C GLN A 61 14.60 -18.61 -26.85
N GLU A 62 14.01 -17.93 -27.84
CA GLU A 62 13.03 -18.49 -28.78
C GLU A 62 13.50 -19.85 -29.31
N GLY A 63 12.61 -20.84 -29.21
CA GLY A 63 12.89 -22.22 -29.59
C GLY A 63 11.79 -23.18 -29.12
N GLU A 64 11.86 -24.40 -29.65
CA GLU A 64 11.04 -25.52 -29.20
C GLU A 64 11.88 -26.37 -28.25
N TYR A 65 11.41 -26.52 -27.02
CA TYR A 65 12.13 -27.17 -25.94
C TYR A 65 11.31 -28.30 -25.36
N TYR A 66 12.01 -29.31 -24.87
CA TYR A 66 11.41 -30.46 -24.22
C TYR A 66 11.94 -30.62 -22.79
N ILE A 67 11.08 -31.12 -21.91
CA ILE A 67 11.46 -31.52 -20.56
C ILE A 67 10.96 -32.94 -20.28
N ASP A 68 11.70 -33.64 -19.44
CA ASP A 68 11.47 -35.03 -19.03
C ASP A 68 11.32 -35.18 -17.51
N LYS A 69 11.51 -34.11 -16.76
CA LYS A 69 11.39 -34.02 -15.31
C LYS A 69 10.94 -32.62 -14.88
N THR A 70 10.51 -32.51 -13.63
CA THR A 70 10.12 -31.25 -12.98
C THR A 70 11.24 -30.22 -12.99
N ILE A 71 10.92 -28.97 -13.35
CA ILE A 71 11.81 -27.82 -13.20
C ILE A 71 11.45 -27.05 -11.93
N TYR A 72 12.37 -26.95 -10.98
CA TYR A 72 12.21 -26.23 -9.72
C TYR A 72 12.68 -24.78 -9.88
N ILE A 73 11.81 -23.83 -9.51
CA ILE A 73 12.07 -22.39 -9.57
C ILE A 73 12.15 -21.85 -8.14
N PRO A 74 13.35 -21.59 -7.62
CA PRO A 74 13.53 -21.11 -6.24
C PRO A 74 13.01 -19.68 -6.04
N ARG A 75 12.84 -19.30 -4.77
CA ARG A 75 12.58 -17.92 -4.34
C ARG A 75 13.56 -16.90 -4.94
N GLY A 76 13.02 -15.80 -5.46
CA GLY A 76 13.78 -14.67 -5.99
C GLY A 76 14.29 -14.86 -7.42
N ILE A 77 13.84 -15.92 -8.11
CA ILE A 77 14.25 -16.24 -9.49
C ILE A 77 13.10 -16.01 -10.46
N ARG A 78 13.38 -15.29 -11.54
CA ARG A 78 12.44 -15.06 -12.64
C ARG A 78 12.89 -15.80 -13.90
N LEU A 79 11.97 -16.54 -14.51
CA LEU A 79 12.20 -17.28 -15.75
C LEU A 79 11.38 -16.65 -16.89
N PHE A 80 12.06 -16.04 -17.87
CA PHE A 80 11.40 -15.30 -18.95
C PHE A 80 11.78 -15.82 -20.34
N GLY A 81 10.81 -16.02 -21.22
CA GLY A 81 11.10 -16.31 -22.63
C GLY A 81 11.42 -15.04 -23.43
N PHE A 82 12.21 -15.12 -24.50
CA PHE A 82 12.42 -13.98 -25.42
C PHE A 82 12.67 -14.39 -26.86
N GLY A 83 12.43 -13.46 -27.78
CA GLY A 83 12.60 -13.61 -29.23
C GLY A 83 11.40 -13.05 -29.99
N LEU A 84 11.38 -13.22 -31.30
CA LEU A 84 10.25 -12.81 -32.14
C LEU A 84 8.98 -13.62 -31.81
N LYS A 85 9.16 -14.88 -31.44
CA LYS A 85 8.14 -15.76 -30.87
C LYS A 85 8.50 -16.15 -29.45
N ARG A 86 7.48 -16.53 -28.66
CA ARG A 86 7.71 -17.12 -27.35
C ARG A 86 8.40 -18.47 -27.52
N PRO A 87 9.38 -18.81 -26.67
CA PRO A 87 9.80 -20.19 -26.58
C PRO A 87 8.66 -21.07 -26.07
N LYS A 88 8.66 -22.33 -26.49
CA LYS A 88 7.68 -23.33 -26.07
C LYS A 88 8.36 -24.47 -25.32
N ILE A 89 7.85 -24.80 -24.14
CA ILE A 89 8.31 -25.94 -23.33
C ILE A 89 7.26 -27.06 -23.40
N THR A 90 7.66 -28.21 -23.91
CA THR A 90 6.81 -29.38 -24.08
C THR A 90 7.24 -30.52 -23.15
N LEU A 91 6.32 -31.05 -22.33
CA LEU A 91 6.56 -32.28 -21.59
C LEU A 91 6.58 -33.46 -22.57
N ILE A 92 7.65 -34.25 -22.57
CA ILE A 92 7.77 -35.41 -23.46
C ILE A 92 6.69 -36.45 -23.19
N LYS A 93 6.31 -37.21 -24.22
CA LYS A 93 5.38 -38.33 -24.12
C LYS A 93 5.84 -39.33 -23.06
N ASN A 94 4.91 -39.79 -22.21
CA ASN A 94 5.15 -40.79 -21.17
C ASN A 94 6.35 -40.42 -20.27
N ALA A 95 6.40 -39.17 -19.83
CA ALA A 95 7.41 -38.70 -18.89
C ALA A 95 7.24 -39.42 -17.55
N GLU A 96 8.35 -39.76 -16.91
CA GLU A 96 8.35 -40.61 -15.72
C GLU A 96 7.53 -39.98 -14.57
N GLY A 97 6.51 -40.71 -14.10
CA GLY A 97 5.61 -40.27 -13.02
C GLY A 97 4.43 -39.41 -13.48
N PHE A 98 4.48 -38.77 -14.65
CA PHE A 98 3.43 -37.87 -15.13
C PHE A 98 2.18 -38.57 -15.69
N GLY A 99 2.29 -39.85 -16.05
CA GLY A 99 1.15 -40.69 -16.48
C GLY A 99 0.48 -41.49 -15.35
N SER A 100 0.96 -41.39 -14.11
CA SER A 100 0.42 -42.19 -12.98
C SER A 100 -0.98 -41.74 -12.60
N ASP A 101 -1.94 -42.67 -12.49
CA ASP A 101 -3.33 -42.33 -12.11
C ASP A 101 -3.39 -41.79 -10.68
N SER A 102 -3.69 -40.50 -10.55
CA SER A 102 -3.87 -39.83 -9.25
C SER A 102 -5.28 -40.00 -8.68
N GLY A 103 -6.19 -40.69 -9.38
CA GLY A 103 -7.61 -40.68 -9.08
C GLY A 103 -8.21 -39.27 -9.23
N HIS A 104 -7.61 -38.44 -10.10
CA HIS A 104 -7.89 -37.00 -10.23
C HIS A 104 -7.70 -36.19 -8.94
N ASN A 105 -6.91 -36.69 -7.98
CA ASN A 105 -6.53 -35.93 -6.79
C ASN A 105 -5.26 -35.13 -7.07
N ILE A 106 -5.40 -33.81 -7.19
CA ILE A 106 -4.27 -32.92 -7.53
C ILE A 106 -3.13 -32.92 -6.51
N LYS A 107 -3.37 -33.41 -5.28
CA LYS A 107 -2.29 -33.60 -4.29
C LYS A 107 -1.24 -34.62 -4.73
N ASN A 108 -1.60 -35.49 -5.66
CA ASN A 108 -0.71 -36.51 -6.23
C ASN A 108 -0.25 -36.14 -7.65
N ALA A 109 -0.49 -34.90 -8.11
CA ALA A 109 -0.09 -34.45 -9.42
C ALA A 109 1.43 -34.25 -9.52
N LYS A 110 1.95 -34.37 -10.75
CA LYS A 110 3.34 -34.04 -11.11
C LYS A 110 3.37 -32.72 -11.87
N TYR A 111 4.40 -31.91 -11.61
CA TYR A 111 4.47 -30.53 -12.10
C TYR A 111 5.56 -30.38 -13.16
N MET A 112 5.27 -29.75 -14.30
CA MET A 112 6.32 -29.39 -15.27
C MET A 112 7.25 -28.33 -14.67
N CYS A 113 6.68 -27.31 -14.04
CA CYS A 113 7.40 -26.27 -13.31
C CYS A 113 6.85 -26.12 -11.89
N TRP A 114 7.72 -26.10 -10.89
CA TRP A 114 7.34 -25.98 -9.47
C TRP A 114 8.12 -24.85 -8.81
N PHE A 115 7.40 -23.83 -8.34
CA PHE A 115 7.99 -22.81 -7.46
C PHE A 115 8.24 -23.39 -6.06
N THR A 116 9.49 -23.32 -5.60
CA THR A 116 9.94 -23.95 -4.35
C THR A 116 10.51 -22.92 -3.37
N ALA A 117 10.37 -23.21 -2.07
CA ALA A 117 11.01 -22.44 -1.01
C ALA A 117 12.52 -22.71 -0.92
N ASN A 118 12.96 -23.90 -1.36
CA ASN A 118 14.35 -24.36 -1.35
C ASN A 118 14.87 -24.69 -2.78
N MET A 119 16.08 -25.25 -2.87
CA MET A 119 16.71 -25.73 -4.12
C MET A 119 16.88 -27.26 -4.07
N PRO A 120 15.81 -28.05 -4.31
CA PRO A 120 15.86 -29.50 -4.20
C PRO A 120 16.69 -30.15 -5.32
N GLU A 121 17.44 -31.21 -5.02
CA GLU A 121 18.05 -32.04 -6.08
C GLU A 121 17.09 -33.15 -6.53
N LYS A 122 16.17 -33.55 -5.64
CA LYS A 122 15.15 -34.58 -5.88
C LYS A 122 13.79 -34.13 -5.39
N GLU A 123 12.74 -34.73 -5.93
CA GLU A 123 11.37 -34.32 -5.62
C GLU A 123 10.99 -34.51 -4.14
N GLU A 124 11.48 -35.57 -3.50
CA GLU A 124 11.24 -35.81 -2.07
C GLU A 124 11.84 -34.74 -1.15
N GLU A 125 12.76 -33.92 -1.65
CA GLU A 125 13.38 -32.80 -0.94
C GLU A 125 12.67 -31.46 -1.22
N ALA A 126 11.76 -31.42 -2.19
CA ALA A 126 11.12 -30.19 -2.62
C ALA A 126 10.23 -29.62 -1.51
N GLU A 127 10.59 -28.43 -1.02
CA GLU A 127 9.72 -27.64 -0.15
C GLU A 127 8.87 -26.75 -1.03
N ASP A 128 7.55 -26.94 -0.94
CA ASP A 128 6.58 -26.12 -1.64
C ASP A 128 6.78 -24.64 -1.32
N ALA A 129 6.53 -23.77 -2.29
CA ALA A 129 6.53 -22.33 -2.03
C ALA A 129 5.57 -21.98 -0.88
N ASN A 130 5.99 -21.03 -0.06
CA ASN A 130 5.33 -20.69 1.21
C ASN A 130 5.15 -19.16 1.34
N PRO A 131 4.55 -18.65 2.43
CA PRO A 131 4.37 -17.20 2.63
C PRO A 131 5.67 -16.38 2.64
N GLY A 132 6.85 -17.01 2.66
CA GLY A 132 8.17 -16.38 2.53
C GLY A 132 8.79 -16.47 1.12
N THR A 133 8.09 -17.05 0.13
CA THR A 133 8.56 -17.20 -1.25
C THR A 133 8.16 -15.99 -2.09
N PHE A 134 8.99 -14.95 -2.06
CA PHE A 134 8.77 -13.67 -2.76
C PHE A 134 9.54 -13.54 -4.09
N TYR A 135 9.10 -12.59 -4.93
CA TYR A 135 9.77 -12.07 -6.14
C TYR A 135 9.97 -13.03 -7.33
N SER A 136 9.59 -14.30 -7.23
CA SER A 136 9.73 -15.27 -8.33
C SER A 136 8.64 -15.10 -9.38
N ALA A 137 8.97 -15.25 -10.66
CA ALA A 137 7.99 -15.09 -11.74
C ALA A 137 8.29 -15.98 -12.94
N LEU A 138 7.25 -16.29 -13.71
CA LEU A 138 7.37 -16.97 -14.99
C LEU A 138 6.59 -16.19 -16.04
N SER A 139 7.23 -15.82 -17.16
CA SER A 139 6.57 -15.00 -18.17
C SER A 139 7.04 -15.25 -19.61
N ASN A 140 6.15 -15.03 -20.57
CA ASN A 140 6.46 -15.05 -22.01
C ASN A 140 6.97 -16.42 -22.51
N ILE A 141 6.42 -17.51 -21.98
CA ILE A 141 6.75 -18.90 -22.35
C ILE A 141 5.46 -19.66 -22.59
N ASP A 142 5.37 -20.39 -23.69
CA ASP A 142 4.23 -21.26 -23.98
C ASP A 142 4.52 -22.70 -23.55
N PHE A 143 3.48 -23.48 -23.26
CA PHE A 143 3.59 -24.82 -22.70
C PHE A 143 2.71 -25.82 -23.44
N ALA A 144 3.19 -27.06 -23.55
CA ALA A 144 2.41 -28.19 -24.04
C ALA A 144 2.67 -29.48 -23.27
N ILE A 145 1.67 -30.36 -23.22
CA ILE A 145 1.79 -31.71 -22.68
C ILE A 145 1.56 -32.72 -23.80
N GLU A 146 2.56 -33.56 -24.11
CA GLU A 146 2.37 -34.70 -25.02
C GLU A 146 1.53 -35.82 -24.35
N ALA A 147 1.05 -36.77 -25.16
CA ALA A 147 0.21 -37.87 -24.72
C ALA A 147 0.82 -38.72 -23.57
N ASP A 148 -0.04 -39.51 -22.92
CA ASP A 148 0.32 -40.43 -21.83
C ASP A 148 0.86 -39.74 -20.56
N ASN A 149 0.47 -38.48 -20.33
CA ASN A 149 0.83 -37.66 -19.17
C ASN A 149 -0.43 -37.11 -18.45
N SER A 150 -1.44 -37.95 -18.22
CA SER A 150 -2.76 -37.53 -17.70
C SER A 150 -2.75 -36.89 -16.31
N ASN A 151 -1.68 -37.08 -15.53
CA ASN A 151 -1.51 -36.52 -14.19
C ASN A 151 -0.59 -35.29 -14.15
N ALA A 152 -0.20 -34.79 -15.32
CA ALA A 152 0.63 -33.60 -15.45
C ALA A 152 -0.17 -32.32 -15.14
N VAL A 153 0.45 -31.45 -14.36
CA VAL A 153 0.07 -30.05 -14.22
C VAL A 153 1.23 -29.20 -14.72
N VAL A 154 0.94 -28.13 -15.48
CA VAL A 154 2.04 -27.31 -16.03
C VAL A 154 2.77 -26.55 -14.93
N ILE A 155 2.07 -25.81 -14.07
CA ILE A 155 2.72 -24.98 -13.04
C ILE A 155 2.13 -25.19 -11.64
N ARG A 156 2.99 -25.39 -10.64
CA ARG A 156 2.66 -25.30 -9.20
C ARG A 156 3.07 -23.92 -8.66
N ALA A 157 2.12 -23.01 -8.47
CA ALA A 157 2.36 -21.56 -8.25
C ALA A 157 1.92 -21.05 -6.85
N HIS A 158 2.35 -21.72 -5.78
CA HIS A 158 1.98 -21.42 -4.39
C HIS A 158 2.88 -20.37 -3.70
N PHE A 159 3.21 -19.29 -4.41
CA PHE A 159 4.13 -18.26 -3.94
C PHE A 159 3.40 -17.06 -3.28
N ALA A 160 4.16 -16.07 -2.82
CA ALA A 160 3.67 -14.87 -2.10
C ALA A 160 3.86 -13.58 -2.93
N GLN A 161 3.99 -12.39 -2.31
CA GLN A 161 3.99 -11.10 -3.01
C GLN A 161 5.13 -10.94 -4.03
N ASN A 162 4.90 -10.01 -4.98
CA ASN A 162 5.75 -9.71 -6.13
C ASN A 162 6.10 -10.93 -7.00
N CYS A 163 5.31 -12.00 -6.85
CA CYS A 163 5.36 -13.16 -7.72
C CYS A 163 4.17 -13.15 -8.67
N TYR A 164 4.39 -13.63 -9.90
CA TYR A 164 3.35 -13.69 -10.91
C TYR A 164 3.65 -14.72 -12.00
N VAL A 165 2.59 -15.11 -12.73
CA VAL A 165 2.70 -15.81 -14.01
C VAL A 165 1.98 -14.95 -15.07
N SER A 166 2.67 -14.64 -16.17
CA SER A 166 2.07 -13.78 -17.20
C SER A 166 2.46 -14.15 -18.63
N TYR A 167 1.62 -13.78 -19.61
CA TYR A 167 1.91 -13.95 -21.04
C TYR A 167 2.29 -15.40 -21.44
N CYS A 168 1.49 -16.38 -21.03
CA CYS A 168 1.72 -17.80 -21.33
C CYS A 168 0.49 -18.43 -22.02
N HIS A 169 0.73 -19.29 -23.01
CA HIS A 169 -0.27 -20.21 -23.55
C HIS A 169 -0.07 -21.62 -23.00
N PHE A 170 -1.14 -22.25 -22.53
CA PHE A 170 -1.14 -23.61 -21.98
C PHE A 170 -1.93 -24.54 -22.89
N GLU A 171 -1.23 -25.42 -23.61
CA GLU A 171 -1.79 -26.55 -24.35
C GLU A 171 -1.78 -27.80 -23.45
N ILE A 172 -2.80 -27.93 -22.61
CA ILE A 172 -2.83 -28.94 -21.54
C ILE A 172 -3.16 -30.34 -22.10
N GLY A 173 -3.92 -30.40 -23.21
CA GLY A 173 -4.30 -31.66 -23.85
C GLY A 173 -5.04 -32.60 -22.89
N ASP A 174 -4.54 -33.81 -22.71
CA ASP A 174 -5.09 -34.81 -21.78
C ASP A 174 -4.57 -34.68 -20.33
N GLY A 175 -3.71 -33.69 -20.06
CA GLY A 175 -3.20 -33.40 -18.72
C GLY A 175 -4.29 -32.99 -17.73
N LEU A 176 -3.90 -32.84 -16.46
CA LEU A 176 -4.80 -32.57 -15.35
C LEU A 176 -5.18 -31.09 -15.29
N ALA A 177 -4.20 -30.19 -15.22
CA ALA A 177 -4.45 -28.75 -15.16
C ALA A 177 -3.32 -27.90 -15.74
N GLY A 178 -3.63 -26.65 -16.09
CA GLY A 178 -2.62 -25.64 -16.39
C GLY A 178 -1.86 -25.22 -15.13
N ILE A 179 -2.58 -24.80 -14.09
CA ILE A 179 -1.98 -24.28 -12.85
C ILE A 179 -2.60 -24.95 -11.62
N HIS A 180 -1.75 -25.34 -10.66
CA HIS A 180 -2.12 -25.80 -9.32
C HIS A 180 -1.67 -24.83 -8.22
N SER A 181 -2.67 -24.34 -7.48
CA SER A 181 -2.68 -23.14 -6.64
C SER A 181 -2.23 -21.87 -7.35
N VAL A 182 -2.83 -20.78 -6.89
CA VAL A 182 -2.47 -19.42 -7.26
C VAL A 182 -1.86 -18.74 -6.04
N GLY A 183 -0.90 -17.84 -6.26
CA GLY A 183 -0.15 -17.23 -5.16
C GLY A 183 -0.51 -15.76 -4.91
N ASN A 184 -0.47 -14.94 -5.96
CA ASN A 184 -0.58 -13.48 -5.83
C ASN A 184 -1.29 -12.84 -7.04
N GLU A 185 -0.66 -12.79 -8.22
CA GLU A 185 -1.23 -12.17 -9.42
C GLU A 185 -0.93 -12.97 -10.68
N MET A 186 -1.88 -13.00 -11.62
CA MET A 186 -1.69 -13.59 -12.95
C MET A 186 -2.42 -12.81 -14.05
N GLU A 187 -1.80 -12.71 -15.23
CA GLU A 187 -2.39 -11.99 -16.37
C GLU A 187 -2.01 -12.54 -17.74
N GLN A 188 -2.81 -12.23 -18.76
CA GLN A 188 -2.49 -12.54 -20.16
C GLN A 188 -2.21 -14.04 -20.39
N LEU A 189 -3.00 -14.89 -19.72
CA LEU A 189 -2.89 -16.35 -19.82
C LEU A 189 -4.00 -16.92 -20.71
N SER A 190 -3.69 -17.97 -21.44
CA SER A 190 -4.72 -18.73 -22.16
C SER A 190 -4.56 -20.23 -22.02
N PHE A 191 -5.67 -20.92 -21.77
CA PHE A 191 -5.71 -22.35 -21.44
C PHE A 191 -6.54 -23.12 -22.46
N SER A 192 -5.98 -24.20 -23.00
CA SER A 192 -6.66 -25.09 -23.95
C SER A 192 -6.53 -26.55 -23.51
N GLY A 193 -7.66 -27.26 -23.44
CA GLY A 193 -7.71 -28.64 -22.96
C GLY A 193 -7.55 -28.77 -21.44
N GLY A 194 -7.26 -29.99 -20.98
CA GLY A 194 -7.14 -30.34 -19.56
C GLY A 194 -8.46 -30.68 -18.86
N ASP A 195 -8.39 -31.27 -17.67
CA ASP A 195 -9.57 -31.39 -16.81
C ASP A 195 -9.98 -29.99 -16.32
N TRP A 196 -8.99 -29.20 -15.89
CA TRP A 196 -9.14 -27.84 -15.43
C TRP A 196 -8.12 -26.89 -16.05
N GLY A 197 -8.45 -25.61 -16.18
CA GLY A 197 -7.44 -24.59 -16.49
C GLY A 197 -6.62 -24.28 -15.25
N ILE A 198 -7.32 -23.94 -14.16
CA ILE A 198 -6.73 -23.70 -12.83
C ILE A 198 -7.43 -24.60 -11.80
N TYR A 199 -6.66 -25.24 -10.95
CA TYR A 199 -7.14 -25.83 -9.71
C TYR A 199 -6.47 -25.08 -8.56
N THR A 200 -7.24 -24.47 -7.65
CA THR A 200 -6.64 -23.73 -6.55
C THR A 200 -7.35 -23.88 -5.21
N GLY A 201 -6.56 -23.78 -4.14
CA GLY A 201 -7.06 -23.46 -2.80
C GLY A 201 -6.73 -22.03 -2.43
N LYS A 202 -6.53 -21.80 -1.14
CA LYS A 202 -5.97 -20.54 -0.63
C LYS A 202 -4.64 -20.28 -1.30
N CYS A 203 -4.35 -19.00 -1.53
CA CYS A 203 -2.99 -18.55 -1.71
C CYS A 203 -2.15 -19.01 -0.51
N SER A 204 -0.85 -19.21 -0.73
CA SER A 204 0.09 -19.59 0.32
C SER A 204 -0.02 -18.79 1.62
N PRO A 205 -0.11 -17.46 1.58
CA PRO A 205 -0.32 -16.61 2.75
C PRO A 205 -1.79 -16.47 3.17
N GLY A 206 -2.74 -17.03 2.42
CA GLY A 206 -4.18 -16.88 2.65
C GLY A 206 -4.78 -15.55 2.16
N TRP A 207 -3.99 -14.74 1.44
CA TRP A 207 -4.39 -13.47 0.82
C TRP A 207 -5.29 -13.63 -0.42
N PRO A 208 -5.92 -12.55 -0.93
CA PRO A 208 -6.70 -12.62 -2.16
C PRO A 208 -5.79 -12.84 -3.37
N PHE A 209 -6.40 -13.27 -4.47
CA PHE A 209 -5.75 -13.50 -5.75
C PHE A 209 -6.45 -12.73 -6.86
N VAL A 210 -5.67 -12.12 -7.76
CA VAL A 210 -6.20 -11.42 -8.93
C VAL A 210 -5.77 -12.11 -10.22
N LEU A 211 -6.75 -12.40 -11.08
CA LEU A 211 -6.60 -12.92 -12.43
C LEU A 211 -7.17 -11.91 -13.43
N THR A 212 -6.32 -11.34 -14.29
CA THR A 212 -6.78 -10.37 -15.31
C THR A 212 -6.49 -10.83 -16.73
N ASP A 213 -7.35 -10.47 -17.68
CA ASP A 213 -7.06 -10.60 -19.11
C ASP A 213 -6.69 -12.04 -19.52
N CYS A 214 -7.51 -13.01 -19.10
CA CYS A 214 -7.25 -14.44 -19.32
C CYS A 214 -8.35 -15.12 -20.14
N TYR A 215 -8.04 -16.28 -20.71
CA TYR A 215 -8.95 -17.01 -21.59
C TYR A 215 -8.89 -18.53 -21.41
N PHE A 216 -10.06 -19.18 -21.31
CA PHE A 216 -10.20 -20.61 -21.05
C PHE A 216 -11.06 -21.26 -22.13
N THR A 217 -10.60 -22.39 -22.68
CA THR A 217 -11.40 -23.17 -23.63
C THR A 217 -11.08 -24.66 -23.63
N GLY A 218 -12.11 -25.49 -23.86
CA GLY A 218 -11.94 -26.94 -24.07
C GLY A 218 -11.58 -27.74 -22.82
N GLN A 219 -11.71 -27.19 -21.61
CA GLN A 219 -11.59 -27.96 -20.36
C GLN A 219 -12.70 -29.01 -20.26
N ARG A 220 -12.36 -30.22 -19.80
CA ARG A 220 -13.31 -31.35 -19.68
C ARG A 220 -14.25 -31.23 -18.48
N LYS A 221 -13.86 -30.54 -17.42
CA LYS A 221 -14.67 -30.35 -16.20
C LYS A 221 -15.08 -28.90 -16.00
N SER A 222 -14.14 -28.01 -15.70
CA SER A 222 -14.42 -26.59 -15.50
C SER A 222 -13.19 -25.74 -15.79
N GLY A 223 -13.39 -24.45 -16.07
CA GLY A 223 -12.28 -23.51 -16.27
C GLY A 223 -11.42 -23.41 -15.01
N ILE A 224 -12.06 -23.24 -13.86
CA ILE A 224 -11.42 -23.13 -12.56
C ILE A 224 -12.16 -23.99 -11.52
N LEU A 225 -11.42 -24.85 -10.81
CA LEU A 225 -11.89 -25.53 -9.61
C LEU A 225 -11.24 -24.89 -8.38
N CYS A 226 -12.05 -24.50 -7.40
CA CYS A 226 -11.59 -23.76 -6.24
C CYS A 226 -12.10 -24.34 -4.91
N THR A 227 -11.30 -24.18 -3.85
CA THR A 227 -11.69 -24.57 -2.48
C THR A 227 -11.81 -23.38 -1.55
N GLN A 228 -10.90 -22.39 -1.56
CA GLN A 228 -10.96 -21.16 -0.74
C GLN A 228 -10.07 -20.08 -1.36
N SER A 229 -10.25 -19.81 -2.65
CA SER A 229 -9.32 -19.03 -3.47
C SER A 229 -9.21 -17.56 -3.12
N GLY A 230 -10.29 -16.90 -2.71
CA GLY A 230 -10.26 -15.42 -2.59
C GLY A 230 -10.05 -14.72 -3.92
N MET A 231 -10.54 -15.32 -5.01
CA MET A 231 -10.23 -14.95 -6.38
C MET A 231 -11.05 -13.77 -6.90
N THR A 232 -10.38 -12.83 -7.53
CA THR A 232 -10.96 -11.74 -8.32
C THR A 232 -10.57 -11.88 -9.78
N MET A 233 -11.57 -12.01 -10.65
CA MET A 233 -11.41 -12.11 -12.09
C MET A 233 -11.86 -10.82 -12.76
N VAL A 234 -10.99 -10.23 -13.56
CA VAL A 234 -11.31 -9.03 -14.36
C VAL A 234 -10.96 -9.28 -15.82
N ARG A 235 -11.95 -9.12 -16.71
CA ARG A 235 -11.76 -9.41 -18.15
C ARG A 235 -11.25 -10.84 -18.37
N VAL A 236 -12.00 -11.83 -17.89
CA VAL A 236 -11.70 -13.25 -18.12
C VAL A 236 -12.76 -13.86 -19.03
N GLY A 237 -12.32 -14.58 -20.06
CA GLY A 237 -13.19 -15.27 -21.01
C GLY A 237 -13.20 -16.78 -20.81
N PHE A 238 -14.39 -17.38 -20.86
CA PHE A 238 -14.61 -18.82 -20.82
C PHE A 238 -15.44 -19.22 -22.04
N GLU A 239 -14.95 -20.17 -22.84
CA GLU A 239 -15.66 -20.63 -24.03
C GLU A 239 -15.61 -22.16 -24.20
N GLN A 240 -16.76 -22.78 -24.50
CA GLN A 240 -16.87 -24.22 -24.84
C GLN A 240 -16.33 -25.13 -23.73
N ILE A 241 -16.84 -24.92 -22.52
CA ILE A 241 -16.50 -25.70 -21.31
C ILE A 241 -17.77 -25.98 -20.50
N PRO A 242 -17.81 -26.98 -19.61
CA PRO A 242 -19.02 -27.24 -18.84
C PRO A 242 -19.37 -26.14 -17.84
N ALA A 243 -18.37 -25.61 -17.11
CA ALA A 243 -18.55 -24.51 -16.17
C ALA A 243 -17.33 -23.57 -16.10
N ALA A 244 -17.56 -22.28 -15.79
CA ALA A 244 -16.47 -21.31 -15.65
C ALA A 244 -15.70 -21.51 -14.35
N VAL A 245 -16.42 -21.48 -13.22
CA VAL A 245 -15.86 -21.69 -11.89
C VAL A 245 -16.71 -22.67 -11.11
N GLU A 246 -16.04 -23.60 -10.45
CA GLU A 246 -16.63 -24.60 -9.59
C GLU A 246 -16.01 -24.53 -8.19
N SER A 247 -16.85 -24.39 -7.16
CA SER A 247 -16.45 -24.71 -5.80
C SER A 247 -16.56 -26.20 -5.53
N MET A 248 -15.50 -26.75 -4.95
CA MET A 248 -15.46 -28.14 -4.49
C MET A 248 -16.48 -28.37 -3.35
N ASP A 249 -17.08 -29.56 -3.33
CA ASP A 249 -18.09 -29.92 -2.32
C ASP A 249 -17.54 -29.80 -0.89
N GLY A 250 -18.33 -29.19 -0.01
CA GLY A 250 -17.97 -28.97 1.39
C GLY A 250 -17.03 -27.78 1.64
N TYR A 251 -16.67 -27.03 0.60
CA TYR A 251 -15.86 -25.82 0.71
C TYR A 251 -16.64 -24.56 0.37
N TRP A 252 -16.24 -23.44 0.98
CA TRP A 252 -16.76 -22.10 0.70
C TRP A 252 -15.70 -21.29 -0.06
N ASP A 253 -16.13 -20.36 -0.90
CA ASP A 253 -15.19 -19.48 -1.61
C ASP A 253 -15.68 -18.02 -1.66
N LYS A 254 -14.77 -17.14 -2.05
CA LYS A 254 -14.92 -15.70 -2.24
C LYS A 254 -14.52 -15.36 -3.67
N VAL A 255 -15.49 -15.22 -4.55
CA VAL A 255 -15.25 -15.02 -5.98
C VAL A 255 -15.84 -13.69 -6.43
N ILE A 256 -15.04 -12.90 -7.15
CA ILE A 256 -15.49 -11.71 -7.87
C ILE A 256 -15.26 -11.92 -9.36
N MET A 257 -16.25 -11.56 -10.17
CA MET A 257 -16.14 -11.48 -11.62
C MET A 257 -16.55 -10.10 -12.09
N LYS A 258 -15.68 -9.44 -12.85
CA LYS A 258 -15.95 -8.13 -13.46
C LYS A 258 -15.55 -8.12 -14.93
N ASP A 259 -16.45 -7.64 -15.78
CA ASP A 259 -16.19 -7.47 -17.23
C ASP A 259 -15.79 -8.79 -17.92
N CYS A 260 -16.30 -9.93 -17.44
CA CYS A 260 -16.00 -11.26 -17.97
C CYS A 260 -16.96 -11.69 -19.09
N CYS A 261 -16.58 -12.74 -19.82
CA CYS A 261 -17.40 -13.32 -20.89
C CYS A 261 -17.55 -14.83 -20.69
N LEU A 262 -18.77 -15.33 -20.73
CA LEU A 262 -19.13 -16.74 -20.64
C LEU A 262 -19.84 -17.15 -21.93
N ALA A 263 -19.26 -18.05 -22.72
CA ALA A 263 -19.81 -18.43 -24.02
C ALA A 263 -19.90 -19.95 -24.21
N LYS A 264 -21.10 -20.47 -24.48
CA LYS A 264 -21.36 -21.90 -24.72
C LYS A 264 -20.95 -22.76 -23.52
N LEU A 265 -21.47 -22.40 -22.35
CA LEU A 265 -21.28 -23.14 -21.10
C LEU A 265 -22.59 -23.82 -20.70
N SER A 266 -22.52 -25.01 -20.10
CA SER A 266 -23.70 -25.62 -19.48
C SER A 266 -24.17 -24.80 -18.28
N THR A 267 -23.22 -24.36 -17.45
CA THR A 267 -23.46 -23.55 -16.25
C THR A 267 -22.39 -22.47 -16.11
N GLY A 268 -22.74 -21.26 -15.68
CA GLY A 268 -21.74 -20.23 -15.36
C GLY A 268 -20.92 -20.60 -14.11
N LEU A 269 -21.57 -20.57 -12.94
CA LEU A 269 -20.98 -20.94 -11.65
C LEU A 269 -21.62 -22.17 -11.02
N LEU A 270 -20.78 -23.03 -10.43
CA LEU A 270 -21.19 -24.11 -9.53
C LEU A 270 -20.79 -23.73 -8.09
N VAL A 271 -21.76 -23.36 -7.26
CA VAL A 271 -21.53 -22.84 -5.90
C VAL A 271 -21.77 -23.94 -4.87
N ALA A 272 -20.78 -24.17 -4.01
CA ALA A 272 -20.89 -25.02 -2.83
C ALA A 272 -20.87 -24.18 -1.55
N SER A 273 -21.22 -24.81 -0.44
CA SER A 273 -21.40 -24.21 0.89
C SER A 273 -22.27 -22.95 0.86
N GLU A 274 -23.35 -22.95 0.07
CA GLU A 274 -24.18 -21.75 -0.22
C GLU A 274 -24.81 -21.07 1.02
N LYS A 275 -24.88 -21.78 2.16
CA LYS A 275 -25.40 -21.23 3.43
C LYS A 275 -24.31 -20.78 4.40
N ASN A 276 -23.04 -21.01 4.06
CA ASN A 276 -21.92 -20.61 4.91
C ASN A 276 -21.73 -19.10 4.83
N VAL A 277 -21.60 -18.43 5.97
CA VAL A 277 -21.38 -16.97 6.05
C VAL A 277 -20.09 -16.51 5.34
N CYS A 278 -19.12 -17.41 5.17
CA CYS A 278 -17.88 -17.14 4.45
C CYS A 278 -18.03 -17.24 2.92
N THR A 279 -19.13 -17.80 2.41
CA THR A 279 -19.40 -17.91 0.98
C THR A 279 -19.82 -16.54 0.45
N GLN A 280 -19.04 -16.00 -0.48
CA GLN A 280 -19.26 -14.65 -1.02
C GLN A 280 -19.01 -14.65 -2.53
N TYR A 281 -20.05 -14.36 -3.32
CA TYR A 281 -19.95 -14.30 -4.77
C TYR A 281 -20.49 -12.98 -5.27
N ASN A 282 -19.70 -12.29 -6.08
CA ASN A 282 -20.12 -11.08 -6.76
C ASN A 282 -19.82 -11.20 -8.26
N MET A 283 -20.81 -10.92 -9.11
CA MET A 283 -20.59 -10.66 -10.52
C MET A 283 -21.05 -9.26 -10.87
N ARG A 284 -20.27 -8.58 -11.70
CA ARG A 284 -20.66 -7.32 -12.32
C ARG A 284 -20.31 -7.36 -13.79
N ASN A 285 -21.31 -7.07 -14.61
CA ASN A 285 -21.11 -6.79 -16.02
C ASN A 285 -20.53 -7.99 -16.81
N ILE A 286 -21.23 -9.12 -16.72
CA ILE A 286 -20.82 -10.37 -17.37
C ILE A 286 -21.63 -10.53 -18.65
N LEU A 287 -20.95 -10.69 -19.79
CA LEU A 287 -21.59 -11.12 -21.02
C LEU A 287 -21.76 -12.64 -20.99
N ALA A 288 -22.98 -13.13 -21.12
CA ALA A 288 -23.30 -14.54 -21.21
C ALA A 288 -23.93 -14.86 -22.57
N GLU A 289 -23.37 -15.82 -23.28
CA GLU A 289 -23.81 -16.28 -24.61
C GLU A 289 -24.01 -17.79 -24.59
N ALA A 290 -25.22 -18.27 -24.88
CA ALA A 290 -25.60 -19.67 -24.81
C ALA A 290 -25.22 -20.31 -23.45
N VAL A 291 -25.60 -19.64 -22.35
CA VAL A 291 -25.41 -20.10 -20.97
C VAL A 291 -26.79 -20.24 -20.32
N PRO A 292 -27.42 -21.43 -20.34
CA PRO A 292 -28.80 -21.60 -19.90
C PRO A 292 -28.94 -21.46 -18.37
N ILE A 293 -27.91 -21.79 -17.60
CA ILE A 293 -27.89 -21.65 -16.14
C ILE A 293 -26.71 -20.75 -15.77
N ILE A 294 -26.96 -19.54 -15.27
CA ILE A 294 -25.86 -18.65 -14.88
C ILE A 294 -25.21 -19.09 -13.56
N VAL A 295 -26.03 -19.55 -12.61
CA VAL A 295 -25.57 -20.03 -11.31
C VAL A 295 -26.37 -21.26 -10.91
N HIS A 296 -25.67 -22.30 -10.48
CA HIS A 296 -26.24 -23.49 -9.85
C HIS A 296 -25.70 -23.61 -8.43
N MET A 297 -26.61 -23.73 -7.48
CA MET A 297 -26.36 -23.92 -6.07
C MET A 297 -26.40 -25.41 -5.74
N LYS A 298 -25.25 -26.00 -5.39
CA LYS A 298 -25.07 -27.46 -5.36
C LYS A 298 -25.83 -28.12 -4.21
N GLU A 299 -25.92 -27.51 -3.03
CA GLU A 299 -26.62 -28.13 -1.91
C GLU A 299 -28.14 -28.04 -2.00
N SER A 300 -28.67 -26.92 -2.49
CA SER A 300 -30.11 -26.76 -2.69
C SER A 300 -30.62 -27.26 -4.04
N GLU A 301 -29.70 -27.62 -4.96
CA GLU A 301 -30.00 -27.94 -6.36
C GLU A 301 -30.72 -26.78 -7.08
N LYS A 302 -30.59 -25.55 -6.57
CA LYS A 302 -31.30 -24.39 -7.10
C LYS A 302 -30.57 -23.81 -8.31
N ASN A 303 -31.28 -23.69 -9.42
CA ASN A 303 -30.81 -23.05 -10.64
C ASN A 303 -31.28 -21.60 -10.75
N TYR A 304 -30.38 -20.72 -11.18
CA TYR A 304 -30.69 -19.39 -11.66
C TYR A 304 -30.53 -19.37 -13.18
N PRO A 305 -31.62 -19.36 -13.96
CA PRO A 305 -31.57 -19.45 -15.41
C PRO A 305 -31.15 -18.11 -16.05
N GLY A 306 -30.56 -18.19 -17.23
CA GLY A 306 -30.40 -17.04 -18.13
C GLY A 306 -31.76 -16.57 -18.68
N VAL A 307 -31.80 -15.35 -19.21
CA VAL A 307 -33.05 -14.74 -19.75
C VAL A 307 -33.21 -14.91 -21.26
N SER A 308 -32.13 -15.20 -21.99
CA SER A 308 -32.10 -15.37 -23.44
C SER A 308 -30.82 -16.09 -23.88
N ASP A 309 -30.62 -16.26 -25.20
CA ASP A 309 -29.37 -16.80 -25.76
C ASP A 309 -28.18 -15.86 -25.56
N GLN A 310 -28.39 -14.55 -25.40
CA GLN A 310 -27.34 -13.59 -25.08
C GLN A 310 -27.88 -12.52 -24.11
N TYR A 311 -27.26 -12.42 -22.94
CA TYR A 311 -27.68 -11.49 -21.89
C TYR A 311 -26.50 -10.95 -21.09
N ILE A 312 -26.75 -9.89 -20.33
CA ILE A 312 -25.80 -9.28 -19.40
C ILE A 312 -26.23 -9.57 -17.97
N VAL A 313 -25.32 -10.12 -17.17
CA VAL A 313 -25.43 -10.10 -15.70
C VAL A 313 -24.98 -8.74 -15.22
N LYS A 314 -25.92 -7.87 -14.86
CA LYS A 314 -25.59 -6.54 -14.29
C LYS A 314 -25.01 -6.68 -12.90
N SER A 315 -25.68 -7.47 -12.08
CA SER A 315 -25.30 -7.73 -10.71
C SER A 315 -25.72 -9.15 -10.34
N PHE A 316 -24.80 -9.91 -9.77
CA PHE A 316 -25.11 -11.10 -8.98
C PHE A 316 -24.41 -10.95 -7.65
N ILE A 317 -25.13 -11.11 -6.54
CA ILE A 317 -24.59 -11.06 -5.18
C ILE A 317 -25.11 -12.28 -4.44
N HIS A 318 -24.22 -13.06 -3.84
CA HIS A 318 -24.60 -14.15 -2.96
C HIS A 318 -23.70 -14.17 -1.72
N GLY A 319 -24.33 -14.22 -0.53
CA GLY A 319 -23.65 -14.27 0.77
C GLY A 319 -24.25 -13.28 1.77
N ALA A 320 -23.55 -13.02 2.87
CA ALA A 320 -24.00 -12.08 3.91
C ALA A 320 -24.00 -10.63 3.39
N VAL A 321 -25.15 -9.96 3.41
CA VAL A 321 -25.29 -8.57 2.95
C VAL A 321 -25.67 -7.69 4.14
N ALA A 322 -25.12 -6.47 4.18
CA ALA A 322 -25.44 -5.44 5.16
C ALA A 322 -25.65 -4.09 4.46
N VAL A 323 -26.40 -3.21 5.11
CA VAL A 323 -26.61 -1.82 4.68
C VAL A 323 -26.19 -0.93 5.84
N TYR A 324 -25.49 0.16 5.53
CA TYR A 324 -25.09 1.13 6.53
C TYR A 324 -26.29 1.61 7.38
N GLY A 325 -26.11 1.70 8.69
CA GLY A 325 -27.19 1.99 9.65
C GLY A 325 -28.04 0.79 10.07
N ASN A 326 -27.81 -0.40 9.52
CA ASN A 326 -28.41 -1.65 9.97
C ASN A 326 -27.34 -2.70 10.29
N SER A 327 -27.28 -3.14 11.55
CA SER A 327 -26.30 -4.12 12.03
C SER A 327 -26.69 -5.57 11.71
N GLU A 328 -27.94 -5.85 11.31
CA GLU A 328 -28.36 -7.21 10.98
C GLU A 328 -27.80 -7.63 9.61
N MET A 329 -27.05 -8.74 9.60
CA MET A 329 -26.57 -9.39 8.39
C MET A 329 -27.51 -10.51 7.96
N GLU A 330 -27.85 -10.54 6.68
CA GLU A 330 -28.69 -11.60 6.11
C GLU A 330 -28.00 -12.24 4.90
N VAL A 331 -27.99 -13.57 4.83
CA VAL A 331 -27.50 -14.30 3.64
C VAL A 331 -28.55 -14.21 2.55
N LYS A 332 -28.22 -13.50 1.46
CA LYS A 332 -29.14 -13.24 0.34
C LYS A 332 -28.53 -13.65 -0.98
N THR A 333 -29.41 -13.86 -1.96
CA THR A 333 -29.03 -13.92 -3.38
C THR A 333 -29.78 -12.85 -4.14
N VAL A 334 -29.05 -11.97 -4.81
CA VAL A 334 -29.58 -10.94 -5.70
C VAL A 334 -29.07 -11.23 -7.10
N LEU A 335 -29.96 -11.18 -8.10
CA LEU A 335 -29.61 -11.37 -9.50
C LEU A 335 -30.37 -10.38 -10.36
N GLU A 336 -29.64 -9.51 -11.05
CA GLU A 336 -30.14 -8.63 -12.09
C GLU A 336 -29.57 -9.03 -13.44
N LEU A 337 -30.48 -9.42 -14.34
CA LEU A 337 -30.19 -9.76 -15.72
C LEU A 337 -30.79 -8.71 -16.65
N GLN A 338 -30.08 -8.40 -17.72
CA GLN A 338 -30.59 -7.61 -18.84
C GLN A 338 -30.48 -8.45 -20.10
N ASP A 339 -31.61 -8.66 -20.78
CA ASP A 339 -31.62 -9.21 -22.14
C ASP A 339 -30.98 -8.18 -23.09
N ASP A 340 -30.03 -8.62 -23.91
CA ASP A 340 -29.26 -7.72 -24.77
C ASP A 340 -28.64 -8.47 -25.96
N SER A 341 -29.48 -8.84 -26.92
CA SER A 341 -29.17 -9.72 -28.05
C SER A 341 -28.16 -9.17 -29.08
N ASP A 342 -27.75 -7.90 -28.97
CA ASP A 342 -26.88 -7.24 -29.95
C ASP A 342 -25.65 -6.55 -29.31
N LYS A 343 -25.49 -6.64 -27.98
CA LYS A 343 -24.46 -5.86 -27.29
C LYS A 343 -23.08 -6.48 -27.42
N LYS A 344 -22.22 -5.78 -28.15
CA LYS A 344 -20.77 -6.00 -28.10
C LYS A 344 -20.20 -5.28 -26.89
N TYR A 345 -19.53 -6.04 -26.04
CA TYR A 345 -18.94 -5.52 -24.82
C TYR A 345 -17.56 -4.89 -25.09
N ASP A 346 -17.26 -3.78 -24.40
CA ASP A 346 -15.95 -3.12 -24.48
C ASP A 346 -14.98 -3.80 -23.50
N TYR A 347 -14.01 -4.51 -24.05
CA TYR A 347 -12.95 -5.18 -23.29
C TYR A 347 -11.66 -4.38 -23.29
N SER A 348 -11.74 -3.06 -23.37
CA SER A 348 -10.56 -2.19 -23.28
C SER A 348 -9.74 -2.55 -22.04
N ILE A 349 -8.47 -2.86 -22.27
CA ILE A 349 -7.52 -3.17 -21.21
C ILE A 349 -7.01 -1.85 -20.65
N ASP A 350 -7.03 -1.72 -19.32
CA ASP A 350 -6.55 -0.55 -18.57
C ASP A 350 -5.07 -0.65 -18.17
N THR A 351 -4.40 -1.72 -18.57
CA THR A 351 -2.94 -1.88 -18.52
C THR A 351 -2.33 -1.60 -19.90
N PRO A 352 -1.32 -0.71 -20.00
CA PRO A 352 -0.64 -0.44 -21.27
C PRO A 352 0.33 -1.56 -21.63
N ASP A 353 0.44 -1.84 -22.94
CA ASP A 353 1.47 -2.73 -23.49
C ASP A 353 2.88 -2.28 -23.08
N LEU A 354 3.77 -3.24 -22.87
CA LEU A 354 5.20 -2.97 -22.71
C LEU A 354 5.74 -2.30 -23.99
N PRO A 355 6.48 -1.17 -23.89
CA PRO A 355 7.10 -0.55 -25.07
C PRO A 355 8.07 -1.49 -25.77
N LEU A 356 8.25 -1.33 -27.09
CA LEU A 356 9.16 -2.16 -27.86
C LEU A 356 10.60 -1.99 -27.37
N GLN A 357 11.31 -3.10 -27.17
CA GLN A 357 12.67 -3.12 -26.64
C GLN A 357 13.69 -2.29 -27.43
N LYS A 358 13.51 -2.19 -28.75
CA LYS A 358 14.37 -1.36 -29.62
C LYS A 358 14.37 0.14 -29.23
N ASP A 359 13.34 0.60 -28.53
CA ASP A 359 13.17 2.00 -28.14
C ASP A 359 13.73 2.24 -26.71
N TRP A 360 14.18 1.20 -26.02
CA TRP A 360 14.69 1.29 -24.66
C TRP A 360 16.09 1.86 -24.64
N THR A 361 16.36 2.70 -23.63
CA THR A 361 17.65 3.31 -23.39
C THR A 361 18.21 2.82 -22.06
N ASN A 362 19.28 2.03 -22.11
CA ASN A 362 19.97 1.55 -20.91
C ASN A 362 20.66 2.72 -20.18
N ILE A 363 20.30 2.95 -18.92
CA ILE A 363 20.81 4.09 -18.13
C ILE A 363 22.32 4.04 -17.87
N LYS A 364 22.96 2.85 -17.93
CA LYS A 364 24.41 2.73 -17.78
C LYS A 364 25.18 3.49 -18.87
N LYS A 365 24.56 3.67 -20.06
CA LYS A 365 25.10 4.51 -21.16
C LYS A 365 25.26 5.99 -20.76
N TYR A 366 24.63 6.44 -19.67
CA TYR A 366 24.68 7.81 -19.13
C TYR A 366 25.54 7.95 -17.87
N GLY A 367 26.27 6.87 -17.51
CA GLY A 367 27.23 6.84 -16.41
C GLY A 367 26.70 6.31 -15.09
N ALA A 368 25.46 5.79 -15.05
CA ALA A 368 24.92 5.17 -13.85
C ALA A 368 25.69 3.88 -13.54
N GLN A 369 26.12 3.69 -12.30
CA GLN A 369 26.90 2.53 -11.87
C GLN A 369 26.01 1.42 -11.32
N GLY A 370 25.01 1.75 -10.50
CA GLY A 370 24.15 0.76 -9.85
C GLY A 370 24.88 -0.10 -8.80
N ASP A 371 25.94 0.43 -8.19
CA ASP A 371 26.79 -0.28 -7.22
C ASP A 371 26.37 -0.08 -5.74
N GLY A 372 25.35 0.74 -5.49
CA GLY A 372 24.86 1.12 -4.17
C GLY A 372 25.72 2.15 -3.43
N ILE A 373 26.80 2.63 -4.04
CA ILE A 373 27.81 3.52 -3.43
C ILE A 373 27.90 4.83 -4.20
N THR A 374 28.04 4.76 -5.53
CA THR A 374 28.15 5.91 -6.42
C THR A 374 26.83 6.67 -6.47
N ASP A 375 26.90 8.00 -6.43
CA ASP A 375 25.72 8.84 -6.60
C ASP A 375 25.29 8.89 -8.07
N ASP A 376 24.23 8.15 -8.39
CA ASP A 376 23.71 8.00 -9.75
C ASP A 376 22.69 9.10 -10.13
N THR A 377 22.44 10.08 -9.25
CA THR A 377 21.40 11.13 -9.45
C THR A 377 21.54 11.83 -10.80
N GLU A 378 22.73 12.34 -11.11
CA GLU A 378 22.96 13.09 -12.36
C GLU A 378 23.00 12.18 -13.60
N ALA A 379 23.43 10.93 -13.45
CA ALA A 379 23.40 9.97 -14.55
C ALA A 379 21.95 9.63 -14.94
N ILE A 380 21.08 9.41 -13.95
CA ILE A 380 19.66 9.17 -14.16
C ILE A 380 18.98 10.40 -14.78
N ARG A 381 19.28 11.61 -14.28
CA ARG A 381 18.74 12.87 -14.86
C ARG A 381 19.12 13.03 -16.33
N ARG A 382 20.39 12.79 -16.70
CA ARG A 382 20.83 12.80 -18.11
C ARG A 382 20.12 11.76 -18.96
N ALA A 383 19.91 10.55 -18.43
CA ALA A 383 19.16 9.52 -19.13
C ALA A 383 17.70 9.95 -19.38
N ILE A 384 17.04 10.52 -18.36
CA ILE A 384 15.69 11.07 -18.48
C ILE A 384 15.65 12.19 -19.51
N GLU A 385 16.62 13.10 -19.55
CA GLU A 385 16.66 14.17 -20.55
C GLU A 385 16.76 13.61 -21.98
N ALA A 386 17.52 12.54 -22.16
CA ALA A 386 17.82 11.99 -23.48
C ALA A 386 16.76 11.01 -24.04
N SER A 387 15.97 10.35 -23.18
CA SER A 387 15.00 9.34 -23.62
C SER A 387 13.78 9.25 -22.71
N ASP A 388 12.64 8.90 -23.31
CA ASP A 388 11.40 8.64 -22.58
C ASP A 388 11.36 7.22 -21.99
N ILE A 389 12.04 6.25 -22.58
CA ILE A 389 11.94 4.84 -22.17
C ILE A 389 13.30 4.36 -21.66
N LEU A 390 13.42 4.25 -20.35
CA LEU A 390 14.66 3.96 -19.66
C LEU A 390 14.66 2.54 -19.11
N TYR A 391 15.67 1.77 -19.49
CA TYR A 391 15.92 0.45 -18.95
C TYR A 391 16.95 0.52 -17.82
N PHE A 392 16.59 -0.05 -16.67
CA PHE A 392 17.42 -0.19 -15.48
C PHE A 392 17.88 -1.66 -15.38
N PRO A 393 19.15 -1.96 -15.70
CA PRO A 393 19.75 -3.25 -15.37
C PRO A 393 19.72 -3.51 -13.87
N GLN A 394 19.84 -4.77 -13.46
CA GLN A 394 19.94 -5.12 -12.04
C GLN A 394 21.13 -4.40 -11.37
N GLY A 395 20.89 -3.85 -10.19
CA GLY A 395 21.79 -2.94 -9.48
C GLY A 395 21.08 -2.10 -8.42
N LYS A 396 21.87 -1.45 -7.57
CA LYS A 396 21.41 -0.49 -6.55
C LYS A 396 21.84 0.92 -6.94
N TYR A 397 20.91 1.76 -7.34
CA TYR A 397 21.16 3.11 -7.83
C TYR A 397 20.94 4.12 -6.71
N ARG A 398 22.03 4.59 -6.09
CA ARG A 398 21.97 5.56 -4.99
C ARG A 398 21.66 6.94 -5.54
N ILE A 399 20.70 7.64 -4.94
CA ILE A 399 20.41 9.04 -5.25
C ILE A 399 20.59 9.91 -4.01
N SER A 400 20.91 11.20 -4.21
CA SER A 400 21.01 12.20 -3.14
C SER A 400 19.96 13.30 -3.25
N ASP A 401 19.12 13.28 -4.29
CA ASP A 401 18.04 14.23 -4.50
C ASP A 401 16.91 13.62 -5.34
N THR A 402 15.76 14.28 -5.33
CA THR A 402 14.58 13.88 -6.10
C THR A 402 14.91 13.74 -7.59
N ILE A 403 14.47 12.62 -8.17
CA ILE A 403 14.42 12.39 -9.61
C ILE A 403 13.03 12.78 -10.10
N ILE A 404 12.96 13.91 -10.80
CA ILE A 404 11.73 14.41 -11.41
C ILE A 404 11.59 13.81 -12.81
N LEU A 405 10.46 13.16 -13.07
CA LEU A 405 10.18 12.51 -14.35
C LEU A 405 9.58 13.51 -15.36
N ARG A 406 9.77 13.27 -16.66
CA ARG A 406 9.08 14.01 -17.75
C ARG A 406 7.72 13.37 -18.01
N GLU A 407 6.86 14.06 -18.77
CA GLU A 407 5.45 13.67 -18.99
C GLU A 407 5.25 12.21 -19.42
N ASN A 408 6.14 11.68 -20.26
CA ASN A 408 6.04 10.32 -20.80
C ASN A 408 7.16 9.39 -20.34
N THR A 409 7.92 9.76 -19.30
CA THR A 409 9.03 8.93 -18.82
C THR A 409 8.52 7.57 -18.32
N GLN A 410 9.17 6.52 -18.79
CA GLN A 410 8.95 5.13 -18.44
C GLN A 410 10.24 4.54 -17.85
N LEU A 411 10.19 4.06 -16.61
CA LEU A 411 11.30 3.39 -15.94
C LEU A 411 11.02 1.88 -15.92
N LEU A 412 11.88 1.10 -16.55
CA LEU A 412 11.73 -0.33 -16.76
C LEU A 412 12.82 -1.10 -16.00
N GLY A 413 12.47 -1.76 -14.91
CA GLY A 413 13.23 -2.88 -14.35
C GLY A 413 12.56 -4.22 -14.69
N PHE A 414 13.06 -5.32 -14.13
CA PHE A 414 12.47 -6.65 -14.31
C PHE A 414 12.49 -7.54 -13.06
N LEU A 415 13.01 -7.06 -11.94
CA LEU A 415 13.04 -7.77 -10.66
C LEU A 415 13.24 -6.74 -9.53
N PRO A 416 12.20 -6.35 -8.78
CA PRO A 416 12.27 -5.21 -7.85
C PRO A 416 13.24 -5.43 -6.68
N ILE A 417 13.51 -6.67 -6.29
CA ILE A 417 14.52 -6.95 -5.26
C ILE A 417 15.96 -6.81 -5.79
N ALA A 418 16.18 -6.94 -7.10
CA ALA A 418 17.49 -6.87 -7.74
C ALA A 418 17.78 -5.50 -8.39
N THR A 419 16.74 -4.75 -8.78
CA THR A 419 16.85 -3.41 -9.35
C THR A 419 16.26 -2.41 -8.37
N GLN A 420 17.09 -1.65 -7.68
CA GLN A 420 16.64 -0.74 -6.61
C GLN A 420 17.13 0.68 -6.81
N ILE A 421 16.29 1.66 -6.54
CA ILE A 421 16.70 3.06 -6.31
C ILE A 421 16.72 3.28 -4.80
N ILE A 422 17.83 3.77 -4.26
CA ILE A 422 18.06 3.82 -2.82
C ILE A 422 18.50 5.20 -2.35
N LEU A 423 18.13 5.56 -1.12
CA LEU A 423 18.75 6.63 -0.35
C LEU A 423 19.81 6.08 0.60
N THR A 424 20.72 6.95 1.05
CA THR A 424 21.52 6.69 2.25
C THR A 424 20.80 7.23 3.48
N ASP A 425 21.08 6.67 4.64
CA ASP A 425 20.65 7.28 5.90
C ASP A 425 21.17 8.71 6.05
N ASN A 426 20.38 9.57 6.71
CA ASN A 426 20.72 10.97 6.93
C ASN A 426 21.10 11.69 5.62
N ALA A 427 20.43 11.38 4.51
CA ALA A 427 20.64 12.09 3.26
C ALA A 427 20.19 13.54 3.44
N ASP A 428 21.12 14.51 3.32
CA ASP A 428 20.94 15.91 3.70
C ASP A 428 19.60 16.52 3.25
N LYS A 429 19.15 16.23 2.02
CA LYS A 429 17.92 16.80 1.46
C LYS A 429 16.64 16.13 1.97
N PHE A 430 16.72 14.94 2.53
CA PHE A 430 15.61 14.13 3.06
C PHE A 430 15.59 14.06 4.59
N ALA A 431 16.58 14.66 5.25
CA ALA A 431 16.71 14.74 6.70
C ALA A 431 16.00 15.97 7.31
N GLY A 432 15.91 16.01 8.63
CA GLY A 432 15.37 17.14 9.40
C GLY A 432 13.85 17.22 9.42
N VAL A 433 13.34 18.40 9.76
CA VAL A 433 11.90 18.70 9.84
C VAL A 433 11.46 19.45 8.58
N GLY A 434 10.28 19.14 8.06
CA GLY A 434 9.67 19.91 6.96
C GLY A 434 8.80 19.07 6.05
N ALA A 435 8.38 19.68 4.93
CA ALA A 435 7.50 19.02 3.97
C ALA A 435 8.04 17.69 3.43
N PRO A 436 7.14 16.75 3.07
CA PRO A 436 7.49 15.51 2.40
C PRO A 436 8.32 15.78 1.14
N LYS A 437 9.37 14.98 0.94
CA LYS A 437 10.24 15.03 -0.21
C LYS A 437 10.35 13.64 -0.83
N ALA A 438 9.94 13.55 -2.09
CA ALA A 438 9.93 12.28 -2.81
C ALA A 438 11.31 11.91 -3.37
N MET A 439 11.62 10.61 -3.40
CA MET A 439 12.74 10.07 -4.20
C MET A 439 12.41 10.20 -5.69
N LEU A 440 11.22 9.74 -6.09
CA LEU A 440 10.69 9.89 -7.44
C LEU A 440 9.47 10.81 -7.45
N GLU A 441 9.44 11.78 -8.35
CA GLU A 441 8.29 12.66 -8.54
C GLU A 441 7.84 12.65 -10.00
N THR A 442 6.57 12.29 -10.23
CA THR A 442 5.96 12.39 -11.55
C THR A 442 5.31 13.77 -11.77
N PRO A 443 5.23 14.26 -13.01
CA PRO A 443 4.53 15.50 -13.32
C PRO A 443 3.02 15.34 -13.20
N VAL A 444 2.33 16.45 -12.92
CA VAL A 444 0.87 16.52 -12.92
C VAL A 444 0.33 16.11 -14.30
N ASN A 445 -0.64 15.19 -14.33
CA ASN A 445 -1.28 14.68 -15.54
C ASN A 445 -0.31 13.99 -16.54
N GLY A 446 0.86 13.54 -16.07
CA GLY A 446 1.77 12.70 -16.85
C GLY A 446 1.17 11.34 -17.26
N LYS A 447 1.83 10.65 -18.18
CA LYS A 447 1.52 9.29 -18.64
C LYS A 447 2.68 8.35 -18.30
N ASN A 448 3.19 8.49 -17.09
CA ASN A 448 4.38 7.79 -16.66
C ASN A 448 4.14 6.30 -16.43
N ARG A 449 5.21 5.52 -16.61
CA ARG A 449 5.26 4.10 -16.31
C ARG A 449 6.44 3.82 -15.39
N ILE A 450 6.24 3.08 -14.31
CA ILE A 450 7.35 2.54 -13.51
C ILE A 450 7.05 1.08 -13.27
N GLN A 451 7.95 0.19 -13.68
CA GLN A 451 7.75 -1.25 -13.59
C GLN A 451 8.95 -1.96 -12.95
N SER A 452 8.67 -2.90 -12.05
CA SER A 452 9.63 -3.92 -11.55
C SER A 452 10.91 -3.34 -10.97
N ILE A 453 10.77 -2.24 -10.22
CA ILE A 453 11.84 -1.53 -9.50
C ILE A 453 11.50 -1.51 -8.01
N GLY A 454 12.49 -1.78 -7.16
CA GLY A 454 12.41 -1.58 -5.71
C GLY A 454 12.82 -0.17 -5.31
N LEU A 455 12.20 0.38 -4.27
CA LEU A 455 12.49 1.71 -3.75
C LEU A 455 12.80 1.64 -2.26
N ASP A 456 13.98 2.08 -1.86
CA ASP A 456 14.44 2.04 -0.46
C ASP A 456 14.78 3.46 0.04
N CYS A 457 13.93 4.00 0.91
CA CYS A 457 14.14 5.30 1.54
C CYS A 457 15.21 5.28 2.65
N ALA A 458 15.84 4.12 2.93
CA ALA A 458 16.60 3.85 4.15
C ALA A 458 15.75 4.05 5.42
N GLY A 459 16.36 3.99 6.61
CA GLY A 459 15.63 4.10 7.88
C GLY A 459 15.59 5.52 8.45
N ARG A 460 16.61 6.34 8.19
CA ARG A 460 16.81 7.63 8.88
C ARG A 460 16.65 8.85 7.97
N ASN A 461 15.55 8.92 7.23
CA ASN A 461 15.22 10.06 6.36
C ASN A 461 13.80 10.57 6.62
N PRO A 462 13.56 11.39 7.67
CA PRO A 462 12.21 11.70 8.13
C PRO A 462 11.29 12.36 7.11
N ARG A 463 11.86 13.06 6.13
CA ARG A 463 11.08 13.72 5.08
C ARG A 463 10.84 12.82 3.87
N ALA A 464 11.37 11.61 3.84
CA ALA A 464 11.31 10.76 2.67
C ALA A 464 9.88 10.29 2.35
N VAL A 465 9.57 10.34 1.06
CA VAL A 465 8.48 9.64 0.39
C VAL A 465 9.12 8.85 -0.75
N ALA A 466 8.76 7.59 -0.99
CA ALA A 466 9.41 6.86 -2.07
C ALA A 466 8.94 7.37 -3.44
N ILE A 467 7.63 7.52 -3.63
CA ILE A 467 7.06 8.10 -4.86
C ILE A 467 5.99 9.14 -4.53
N LYS A 468 6.10 10.32 -5.15
CA LYS A 468 4.99 11.25 -5.32
C LYS A 468 4.41 11.11 -6.73
N TRP A 469 3.21 10.53 -6.79
CA TRP A 469 2.49 10.21 -8.02
C TRP A 469 1.41 11.24 -8.32
N GLN A 470 1.61 12.01 -9.38
CA GLN A 470 0.72 13.05 -9.89
C GLN A 470 0.28 12.77 -11.33
N SER A 471 0.73 11.64 -11.89
CA SER A 471 0.40 11.23 -13.25
C SER A 471 -1.08 10.94 -13.41
N GLY A 472 -1.63 11.24 -14.58
CA GLY A 472 -3.05 11.13 -14.87
C GLY A 472 -3.53 9.70 -15.15
N ARG A 473 -4.79 9.56 -15.54
CA ARG A 473 -5.51 8.27 -15.72
C ARG A 473 -4.87 7.24 -16.67
N ALA A 474 -3.92 7.64 -17.51
CA ALA A 474 -3.28 6.78 -18.51
C ALA A 474 -1.88 6.31 -18.06
N SER A 475 -1.53 6.54 -16.79
CA SER A 475 -0.26 6.16 -16.20
C SER A 475 -0.32 4.77 -15.54
N TYR A 476 0.84 4.15 -15.31
CA TYR A 476 0.93 2.76 -14.87
C TYR A 476 2.08 2.51 -13.88
N LEU A 477 1.75 2.00 -12.69
CA LEU A 477 2.72 1.58 -11.67
C LEU A 477 2.57 0.08 -11.43
N TYR A 478 3.61 -0.71 -11.72
CA TYR A 478 3.50 -2.17 -11.72
C TYR A 478 4.69 -2.89 -11.07
N ASP A 479 4.40 -3.92 -10.27
CA ASP A 479 5.41 -4.82 -9.69
C ASP A 479 6.49 -4.08 -8.88
N ILE A 480 6.06 -3.17 -8.01
CA ILE A 480 6.95 -2.35 -7.18
C ILE A 480 7.06 -2.94 -5.79
N LYS A 481 8.28 -2.94 -5.26
CA LYS A 481 8.54 -3.14 -3.83
C LYS A 481 8.94 -1.81 -3.20
N PHE A 482 8.16 -1.34 -2.25
CA PHE A 482 8.61 -0.32 -1.32
C PHE A 482 9.35 -1.02 -0.18
N ALA A 483 10.68 -0.94 -0.23
CA ALA A 483 11.57 -1.63 0.67
C ALA A 483 11.64 -0.93 2.03
N GLY A 484 11.78 -1.73 3.08
CA GLY A 484 11.81 -1.33 4.48
C GLY A 484 12.25 -2.52 5.34
N GLY A 485 11.79 -2.65 6.57
CA GLY A 485 12.19 -3.77 7.45
C GLY A 485 11.84 -5.17 6.93
N HIS A 486 10.72 -5.32 6.21
CA HIS A 486 10.15 -6.63 5.90
C HIS A 486 10.24 -7.06 4.43
N GLY A 487 10.35 -8.36 4.21
CA GLY A 487 10.37 -8.96 2.87
C GLY A 487 11.67 -8.75 2.08
N ARG A 488 12.78 -8.35 2.73
CA ARG A 488 14.08 -8.24 2.06
C ARG A 488 14.65 -9.63 1.75
N ILE A 489 15.37 -9.74 0.63
CA ILE A 489 16.26 -10.87 0.34
C ILE A 489 17.66 -10.31 0.22
N ASP A 490 18.55 -10.76 1.09
CA ASP A 490 19.98 -10.62 0.88
C ASP A 490 20.70 -11.91 1.26
N LYS A 491 21.91 -12.08 0.72
CA LYS A 491 22.71 -13.29 0.90
C LYS A 491 23.15 -13.51 2.35
N ALA A 492 23.25 -12.45 3.15
CA ALA A 492 23.64 -12.53 4.56
C ALA A 492 22.45 -12.86 5.48
N MET A 493 21.23 -12.51 5.06
CA MET A 493 19.97 -12.65 5.79
C MET A 493 19.15 -13.87 5.37
N GLU A 494 19.56 -14.60 4.32
CA GLU A 494 18.85 -15.80 3.83
C GLU A 494 18.70 -16.90 4.89
N HIS A 495 19.56 -16.91 5.92
CA HIS A 495 19.53 -17.88 7.03
C HIS A 495 19.18 -17.26 8.39
N LEU A 496 18.74 -15.99 8.44
CA LEU A 496 18.36 -15.39 9.72
C LEU A 496 16.96 -15.87 10.16
N PRO A 497 16.77 -16.12 11.47
CA PRO A 497 15.48 -16.54 12.00
C PRO A 497 14.47 -15.40 11.88
N PRO A 498 13.23 -15.63 11.40
CA PRO A 498 12.32 -14.58 10.96
C PRO A 498 12.01 -13.43 11.91
N TYR A 499 12.21 -13.67 13.21
CA TYR A 499 11.86 -12.72 14.26
C TYR A 499 13.05 -12.57 15.20
N ASN A 500 13.46 -11.31 15.42
CA ASN A 500 14.45 -10.94 16.42
C ASN A 500 13.85 -10.93 17.85
N LYS A 501 14.60 -10.44 18.84
CA LYS A 501 14.13 -10.35 20.25
C LYS A 501 12.92 -9.44 20.44
N THR A 502 12.74 -8.44 19.57
CA THR A 502 11.58 -7.54 19.55
C THR A 502 10.43 -8.06 18.69
N ARG A 503 10.55 -9.29 18.16
CA ARG A 503 9.58 -9.95 17.29
C ARG A 503 9.32 -9.23 15.97
N THR A 504 10.39 -8.70 15.39
CA THR A 504 10.35 -8.05 14.08
C THR A 504 11.37 -8.66 13.14
N TRP A 505 11.18 -8.48 11.82
CA TRP A 505 12.22 -8.75 10.81
C TRP A 505 13.17 -7.54 10.65
N ASP A 506 12.94 -6.45 11.38
CA ASP A 506 13.84 -5.29 11.40
C ASP A 506 14.97 -5.46 12.42
N TYR A 507 16.14 -5.88 11.98
CA TYR A 507 17.30 -6.13 12.86
C TYR A 507 18.11 -4.87 13.20
N ASN A 508 17.80 -3.71 12.64
CA ASN A 508 18.61 -2.51 12.86
C ASN A 508 18.09 -1.69 14.05
N GLU A 509 18.77 -1.80 15.19
CA GLU A 509 18.44 -1.06 16.42
C GLU A 509 18.59 0.46 16.31
N ASP A 510 19.25 0.97 15.27
CA ASP A 510 19.40 2.41 15.01
C ASP A 510 18.19 3.03 14.31
N TYR A 511 17.26 2.22 13.82
CA TYR A 511 16.10 2.68 13.07
C TYR A 511 14.88 2.84 13.97
N ASP A 512 14.32 4.05 13.96
CA ASP A 512 13.03 4.33 14.59
C ASP A 512 11.91 4.04 13.57
N TRP A 513 10.88 3.30 14.00
CA TRP A 513 9.63 3.16 13.24
C TRP A 513 8.77 4.44 13.36
N ASP A 514 7.79 4.59 12.47
CA ASP A 514 6.94 5.80 12.38
C ASP A 514 7.78 7.10 12.39
N SER A 515 8.75 7.14 11.49
CA SER A 515 9.76 8.19 11.42
C SER A 515 9.82 8.92 10.09
N GLN A 516 9.17 8.38 9.05
CA GLN A 516 9.12 8.91 7.68
C GLN A 516 7.68 9.20 7.25
N TYR A 517 7.50 9.81 6.08
CA TYR A 517 6.17 10.04 5.53
C TYR A 517 5.55 8.75 4.97
N TRP A 518 5.34 8.63 3.65
CA TRP A 518 4.57 7.53 3.07
C TRP A 518 5.39 6.81 2.02
N SER A 519 5.15 5.51 1.82
CA SER A 519 5.81 4.78 0.74
C SER A 519 5.32 5.29 -0.62
N LEU A 520 4.00 5.30 -0.84
CA LEU A 520 3.38 5.85 -2.04
C LEU A 520 2.45 7.01 -1.69
N TRP A 521 2.69 8.18 -2.28
CA TRP A 521 1.81 9.33 -2.17
C TRP A 521 1.20 9.70 -3.53
N ILE A 522 -0.08 9.45 -3.72
CA ILE A 522 -0.83 9.84 -4.91
C ILE A 522 -1.57 11.14 -4.61
N THR A 523 -1.29 12.20 -5.35
CA THR A 523 -1.84 13.53 -5.06
C THR A 523 -1.99 14.41 -6.29
N ASN A 524 -2.54 15.62 -6.13
CA ASN A 524 -2.68 16.62 -7.19
C ASN A 524 -3.33 16.05 -8.46
N GLN A 525 -4.50 15.44 -8.31
CA GLN A 525 -5.22 14.76 -9.40
C GLN A 525 -4.49 13.55 -10.01
N GLY A 526 -3.57 12.93 -9.27
CA GLY A 526 -2.95 11.66 -9.66
C GLY A 526 -3.96 10.52 -9.77
N GLY A 527 -3.76 9.61 -10.72
CA GLY A 527 -4.59 8.43 -10.95
C GLY A 527 -3.87 7.42 -11.85
N GLY A 528 -4.62 6.58 -12.56
CA GLY A 528 -4.08 5.53 -13.43
C GLY A 528 -4.21 4.13 -12.85
N THR A 529 -3.41 3.20 -13.36
CA THR A 529 -3.49 1.78 -12.99
C THR A 529 -2.29 1.40 -12.12
N PHE A 530 -2.57 0.80 -10.97
CA PHE A 530 -1.58 0.36 -9.99
C PHE A 530 -1.74 -1.14 -9.81
N LYS A 531 -0.68 -1.92 -9.99
CA LYS A 531 -0.83 -3.38 -9.98
C LYS A 531 0.37 -4.11 -9.36
N ASN A 532 0.11 -5.15 -8.57
CA ASN A 532 1.13 -5.98 -7.94
C ASN A 532 2.14 -5.14 -7.13
N LEU A 533 1.64 -4.29 -6.24
CA LEU A 533 2.48 -3.44 -5.39
C LEU A 533 2.57 -4.03 -3.98
N TRP A 534 3.77 -3.99 -3.41
CA TRP A 534 4.01 -4.41 -2.03
C TRP A 534 4.75 -3.33 -1.26
N THR A 535 4.16 -2.83 -0.18
CA THR A 535 4.82 -1.93 0.77
C THR A 535 4.88 -2.60 2.14
N ALA A 536 6.09 -2.70 2.69
CA ALA A 536 6.33 -3.29 4.00
C ALA A 536 7.44 -2.53 4.76
N SER A 537 7.17 -1.26 5.05
CA SER A 537 8.13 -0.34 5.65
C SER A 537 7.62 0.23 6.97
N PRO A 538 8.07 -0.29 8.13
CA PRO A 538 7.63 0.20 9.43
C PRO A 538 8.11 1.63 9.71
N TYR A 539 9.06 2.16 8.92
CA TYR A 539 9.52 3.54 9.04
C TYR A 539 8.50 4.54 8.51
N ALA A 540 7.71 4.16 7.50
CA ALA A 540 6.70 5.03 6.92
C ALA A 540 5.46 5.10 7.82
N ALA A 541 4.96 6.31 8.05
CA ALA A 541 3.73 6.56 8.79
C ALA A 541 2.50 5.90 8.15
N ALA A 542 2.49 5.81 6.81
CA ALA A 542 1.56 4.94 6.09
C ALA A 542 2.18 4.29 4.85
N GLY A 543 1.66 3.13 4.47
CA GLY A 543 2.04 2.48 3.22
C GLY A 543 1.62 3.30 2.02
N ILE A 544 0.32 3.58 1.91
CA ILE A 544 -0.24 4.32 0.77
C ILE A 544 -1.05 5.52 1.29
N TYR A 545 -0.74 6.71 0.79
CA TYR A 545 -1.55 7.91 0.96
C TYR A 545 -2.10 8.40 -0.37
N ILE A 546 -3.42 8.46 -0.51
CA ILE A 546 -4.11 9.02 -1.68
C ILE A 546 -4.81 10.30 -1.24
N SER A 547 -4.46 11.43 -1.84
CA SER A 547 -5.05 12.73 -1.48
C SER A 547 -5.48 13.54 -2.70
N ASP A 548 -6.51 14.37 -2.53
CA ASP A 548 -6.84 15.48 -3.44
C ASP A 548 -6.89 15.09 -4.93
N THR A 549 -7.64 14.02 -5.22
CA THR A 549 -7.79 13.49 -6.57
C THR A 549 -9.21 13.00 -6.84
N ALA A 550 -9.77 13.47 -7.96
CA ALA A 550 -10.98 12.91 -8.56
C ALA A 550 -10.65 12.13 -9.85
N THR A 551 -9.37 12.09 -10.24
CA THR A 551 -8.91 11.31 -11.39
C THR A 551 -9.10 9.84 -11.09
N LYS A 552 -9.71 9.13 -12.05
CA LYS A 552 -9.93 7.70 -11.92
C LYS A 552 -8.62 6.97 -11.65
N GLY A 553 -8.62 6.17 -10.58
CA GLY A 553 -7.55 5.25 -10.23
C GLY A 553 -8.09 3.84 -10.05
N ILE A 554 -7.28 2.85 -10.38
CA ILE A 554 -7.62 1.45 -10.17
C ILE A 554 -6.41 0.68 -9.63
N MET A 555 -6.66 -0.13 -8.61
CA MET A 555 -5.64 -0.94 -7.94
C MET A 555 -5.95 -2.43 -8.09
N TYR A 556 -4.96 -3.22 -8.49
CA TYR A 556 -5.04 -4.66 -8.65
C TYR A 556 -3.94 -5.35 -7.84
N GLN A 557 -4.31 -6.28 -6.95
CA GLN A 557 -3.36 -7.05 -6.13
C GLN A 557 -2.35 -6.15 -5.39
N ILE A 558 -2.82 -5.49 -4.34
CA ILE A 558 -1.99 -4.60 -3.51
C ILE A 558 -1.85 -5.21 -2.14
N SER A 559 -0.62 -5.24 -1.63
CA SER A 559 -0.30 -5.65 -0.27
C SER A 559 0.35 -4.47 0.45
N SER A 560 -0.33 -3.95 1.48
CA SER A 560 0.18 -2.91 2.38
C SER A 560 0.29 -3.48 3.77
N GLU A 561 1.51 -3.60 4.29
CA GLU A 561 1.76 -4.40 5.47
C GLU A 561 2.73 -3.72 6.45
N HIS A 562 2.52 -3.93 7.75
CA HIS A 562 3.47 -3.67 8.82
C HIS A 562 3.82 -2.20 9.04
N HIS A 563 2.95 -1.28 8.65
CA HIS A 563 3.09 0.14 8.99
C HIS A 563 2.57 0.38 10.41
N VAL A 564 3.09 1.41 11.08
CA VAL A 564 2.80 1.63 12.51
C VAL A 564 1.42 2.25 12.74
N ARG A 565 0.99 3.15 11.84
CA ARG A 565 -0.20 3.99 12.07
C ARG A 565 -1.33 3.72 11.10
N GLN A 566 -1.03 3.70 9.81
CA GLN A 566 -2.01 3.38 8.78
C GLN A 566 -1.42 2.47 7.71
N GLU A 567 -2.19 1.53 7.21
CA GLU A 567 -1.81 0.87 5.95
C GLU A 567 -2.16 1.79 4.78
N ILE A 568 -3.41 2.25 4.72
CA ILE A 568 -3.92 3.09 3.65
C ILE A 568 -4.69 4.29 4.20
N LEU A 569 -4.22 5.49 3.85
CA LEU A 569 -4.86 6.76 4.18
C LEU A 569 -5.44 7.37 2.90
N MET A 570 -6.69 7.85 2.95
CA MET A 570 -7.35 8.52 1.84
C MET A 570 -8.03 9.81 2.28
N LYS A 571 -7.77 10.92 1.57
CA LYS A 571 -8.35 12.24 1.86
C LYS A 571 -8.80 12.96 0.59
N HIS A 572 -10.06 13.37 0.49
CA HIS A 572 -10.60 14.03 -0.72
C HIS A 572 -10.40 13.20 -2.00
N VAL A 573 -10.69 11.91 -1.93
CA VAL A 573 -10.51 10.97 -3.05
C VAL A 573 -11.84 10.59 -3.65
N ALA A 574 -11.92 10.62 -4.99
CA ALA A 574 -13.08 10.14 -5.71
C ALA A 574 -12.78 9.30 -6.94
N ASN A 575 -13.67 8.35 -7.25
CA ASN A 575 -13.64 7.49 -8.45
C ASN A 575 -12.51 6.44 -8.46
N TRP A 576 -12.32 5.74 -7.34
CA TRP A 576 -11.29 4.70 -7.21
C TRP A 576 -11.88 3.30 -7.01
N GLU A 577 -11.24 2.32 -7.64
CA GLU A 577 -11.62 0.90 -7.55
C GLU A 577 -10.41 0.08 -7.07
N PHE A 578 -10.62 -0.81 -6.10
CA PHE A 578 -9.59 -1.65 -5.49
C PHE A 578 -9.99 -3.12 -5.60
N TYR A 579 -9.18 -3.93 -6.28
CA TYR A 579 -9.42 -5.34 -6.57
C TYR A 579 -8.31 -6.21 -5.98
N GLY A 580 -8.65 -7.03 -4.99
CA GLY A 580 -7.69 -7.91 -4.30
C GLY A 580 -6.69 -7.10 -3.47
N ILE A 581 -7.18 -6.24 -2.58
CA ILE A 581 -6.33 -5.49 -1.66
C ILE A 581 -6.21 -6.23 -0.33
N GLN A 582 -5.00 -6.27 0.20
CA GLN A 582 -4.71 -6.88 1.48
C GLN A 582 -3.90 -5.95 2.38
N THR A 583 -4.26 -6.01 3.65
CA THR A 583 -3.57 -5.30 4.74
C THR A 583 -3.14 -6.28 5.83
N GLU A 584 -1.94 -6.08 6.40
CA GLU A 584 -1.41 -6.91 7.50
C GLU A 584 -0.92 -6.04 8.66
N GLU A 585 -1.45 -6.31 9.84
CA GLU A 585 -0.99 -5.72 11.09
C GLU A 585 0.09 -6.61 11.71
N GLU A 586 1.26 -6.05 12.05
CA GLU A 586 2.36 -6.76 12.73
C GLU A 586 2.36 -6.48 14.25
N ALA A 587 2.71 -7.49 15.06
CA ALA A 587 2.49 -7.46 16.50
C ALA A 587 3.35 -6.42 17.25
N ALA A 588 4.59 -6.20 16.82
CA ALA A 588 5.51 -5.30 17.51
C ALA A 588 5.45 -3.87 16.99
N GLU A 589 5.51 -3.69 15.67
CA GLU A 589 5.47 -2.37 15.02
C GLU A 589 4.06 -1.80 14.92
N GLY A 590 3.07 -2.66 14.65
CA GLY A 590 1.79 -2.26 14.08
C GLY A 590 0.57 -2.55 14.94
N SER A 591 0.69 -2.96 16.21
CA SER A 591 -0.44 -3.40 17.07
C SER A 591 -1.63 -2.44 17.19
N TYR A 592 -1.51 -1.19 16.71
CA TYR A 592 -2.60 -0.21 16.66
C TYR A 592 -2.76 0.44 15.28
N CYS A 593 -2.28 -0.21 14.22
CA CYS A 593 -2.37 0.25 12.85
C CYS A 593 -3.83 0.24 12.39
N GLN A 594 -4.29 1.35 11.78
CA GLN A 594 -5.58 1.44 11.12
C GLN A 594 -5.44 0.96 9.67
N PRO A 595 -6.09 -0.15 9.25
CA PRO A 595 -5.92 -0.64 7.88
C PRO A 595 -6.35 0.38 6.81
N PHE A 596 -7.54 0.95 6.97
CA PHE A 596 -8.04 2.01 6.09
C PHE A 596 -8.58 3.18 6.90
N GLU A 597 -8.17 4.40 6.56
CA GLU A 597 -8.75 5.64 7.09
C GLU A 597 -9.14 6.57 5.94
N LEU A 598 -10.45 6.85 5.83
CA LEU A 598 -11.05 7.59 4.73
C LEU A 598 -11.65 8.90 5.25
N SER A 599 -11.26 10.04 4.66
CA SER A 599 -11.84 11.35 4.98
C SER A 599 -12.32 12.05 3.72
N CYS A 600 -13.59 12.45 3.70
CA CYS A 600 -14.21 13.20 2.62
C CYS A 600 -14.06 12.50 1.25
N CYS A 601 -14.24 11.17 1.22
CA CYS A 601 -14.08 10.34 0.04
C CYS A 601 -15.43 9.96 -0.58
N GLU A 602 -15.46 9.78 -1.91
CA GLU A 602 -16.70 9.56 -2.64
C GLU A 602 -16.54 8.58 -3.81
N ASN A 603 -17.54 7.72 -4.06
CA ASN A 603 -17.53 6.81 -5.22
C ASN A 603 -16.29 5.89 -5.23
N LEU A 604 -16.18 5.08 -4.18
CA LEU A 604 -15.11 4.08 -4.01
C LEU A 604 -15.67 2.66 -4.07
N VAL A 605 -14.94 1.74 -4.69
CA VAL A 605 -15.26 0.31 -4.71
C VAL A 605 -14.09 -0.48 -4.14
N PHE A 606 -14.35 -1.29 -3.12
CA PHE A 606 -13.42 -2.30 -2.61
C PHE A 606 -13.96 -3.68 -2.95
N ALA A 607 -13.13 -4.52 -3.58
CA ALA A 607 -13.52 -5.83 -4.08
C ALA A 607 -12.48 -6.88 -3.65
N ASN A 608 -12.91 -7.90 -2.89
CA ASN A 608 -12.05 -8.86 -2.20
C ASN A 608 -11.06 -8.14 -1.29
N LEU A 609 -11.57 -7.39 -0.31
CA LEU A 609 -10.75 -6.71 0.69
C LEU A 609 -10.44 -7.66 1.85
N TYR A 610 -9.14 -7.87 2.11
CA TYR A 610 -8.64 -8.77 3.14
C TYR A 610 -7.87 -7.99 4.20
N ALA A 611 -8.33 -8.06 5.44
CA ALA A 611 -7.64 -7.49 6.59
C ALA A 611 -7.18 -8.62 7.51
N PHE A 612 -5.87 -8.78 7.62
CA PHE A 612 -5.25 -9.82 8.41
C PHE A 612 -4.52 -9.25 9.62
N ARG A 613 -4.70 -9.92 10.78
CA ARG A 613 -3.91 -9.67 11.99
C ARG A 613 -3.01 -10.86 12.26
N VAL A 614 -1.70 -10.64 12.35
CA VAL A 614 -0.71 -11.70 12.60
C VAL A 614 -0.94 -12.43 13.92
N ILE A 615 -0.35 -13.62 14.01
CA ILE A 615 -0.21 -14.33 15.28
C ILE A 615 0.47 -13.44 16.33
N TRP A 616 0.07 -13.56 17.59
CA TRP A 616 0.57 -12.80 18.76
C TRP A 616 -0.09 -11.46 19.08
N ILE A 617 -0.91 -10.90 18.20
CA ILE A 617 -1.70 -9.73 18.55
C ILE A 617 -2.73 -10.09 19.63
N ASP A 618 -2.73 -9.34 20.72
CA ASP A 618 -3.55 -9.60 21.92
C ASP A 618 -4.42 -8.41 22.35
N ASN A 619 -4.35 -7.29 21.65
CA ASN A 619 -5.14 -6.09 21.91
C ASN A 619 -6.33 -5.95 20.93
N PRO A 620 -7.48 -5.46 21.40
CA PRO A 620 -8.60 -5.14 20.51
C PRO A 620 -8.26 -3.93 19.64
N TYR A 621 -8.84 -3.89 18.45
CA TYR A 621 -8.83 -2.73 17.56
C TYR A 621 -10.23 -2.48 17.00
N GLU A 622 -10.60 -1.22 16.81
CA GLU A 622 -11.99 -0.80 16.61
C GLU A 622 -12.56 -1.20 15.25
N SER A 623 -11.88 -0.87 14.16
CA SER A 623 -12.42 -1.08 12.81
C SER A 623 -11.36 -1.28 11.74
N VAL A 624 -11.70 -2.03 10.69
CA VAL A 624 -10.84 -2.16 9.50
C VAL A 624 -10.84 -0.88 8.68
N ILE A 625 -12.03 -0.31 8.45
CA ILE A 625 -12.22 0.93 7.71
C ILE A 625 -12.83 1.98 8.64
N ARG A 626 -12.09 3.06 8.90
CA ARG A 626 -12.62 4.25 9.57
C ARG A 626 -13.02 5.30 8.55
N THR A 627 -14.23 5.84 8.65
CA THR A 627 -14.74 6.88 7.74
C THR A 627 -15.04 8.21 8.43
N TRP A 628 -14.90 9.29 7.66
CA TRP A 628 -15.30 10.65 8.01
C TRP A 628 -15.94 11.31 6.77
N ASN A 629 -17.23 11.64 6.81
CA ASN A 629 -17.93 12.34 5.73
C ASN A 629 -17.76 11.68 4.33
N CYS A 630 -17.92 10.36 4.28
CA CYS A 630 -17.76 9.60 3.03
C CYS A 630 -19.12 9.28 2.41
N LYS A 631 -19.17 9.10 1.09
CA LYS A 631 -20.42 8.76 0.39
C LYS A 631 -20.21 7.84 -0.79
N ARG A 632 -21.20 7.00 -1.08
CA ARG A 632 -21.19 6.01 -2.17
C ARG A 632 -19.94 5.13 -2.13
N ILE A 633 -19.78 4.43 -1.01
CA ILE A 633 -18.71 3.45 -0.80
C ILE A 633 -19.33 2.06 -0.92
N GLU A 634 -18.78 1.26 -1.82
CA GLU A 634 -19.17 -0.14 -2.01
C GLU A 634 -18.06 -1.07 -1.54
N ILE A 635 -18.41 -2.06 -0.75
CA ILE A 635 -17.49 -3.14 -0.38
C ILE A 635 -18.10 -4.47 -0.85
N GLN A 636 -17.42 -5.13 -1.77
CA GLN A 636 -17.76 -6.44 -2.31
C GLN A 636 -16.75 -7.45 -1.79
N ASN A 637 -17.21 -8.49 -1.13
CA ASN A 637 -16.39 -9.50 -0.46
C ASN A 637 -15.36 -8.91 0.53
N PHE A 638 -15.69 -8.97 1.81
CA PHE A 638 -14.89 -8.53 2.93
C PHE A 638 -14.46 -9.72 3.78
N HIS A 639 -13.17 -9.79 4.09
CA HIS A 639 -12.55 -10.83 4.90
C HIS A 639 -11.67 -10.22 5.99
N ASN A 640 -12.20 -10.09 7.21
CA ASN A 640 -11.45 -9.70 8.40
C ASN A 640 -11.17 -10.95 9.23
N TYR A 641 -9.89 -11.30 9.39
CA TYR A 641 -9.50 -12.58 9.96
C TYR A 641 -8.15 -12.53 10.69
N THR A 642 -7.92 -13.54 11.52
CA THR A 642 -6.67 -13.76 12.22
C THR A 642 -6.47 -15.26 12.43
N GLN A 643 -5.23 -15.65 12.75
CA GLN A 643 -4.91 -16.98 13.28
C GLN A 643 -5.08 -17.05 14.81
N MET A 644 -5.47 -15.95 15.46
CA MET A 644 -5.66 -15.81 16.90
C MET A 644 -7.15 -15.71 17.30
N LYS A 645 -7.43 -15.34 18.55
CA LYS A 645 -8.80 -15.22 19.10
C LYS A 645 -9.53 -13.95 18.65
N TYR A 646 -8.79 -12.89 18.31
CA TYR A 646 -9.33 -11.53 18.17
C TYR A 646 -9.07 -10.98 16.78
N THR A 647 -10.13 -10.85 15.97
CA THR A 647 -10.10 -10.03 14.76
C THR A 647 -10.15 -8.54 15.14
N ILE A 648 -10.08 -7.66 14.13
CA ILE A 648 -10.53 -6.28 14.31
C ILE A 648 -12.04 -6.32 14.58
N LEU A 649 -12.56 -5.46 15.46
CA LEU A 649 -13.92 -5.61 16.00
C LEU A 649 -15.01 -5.37 14.94
N HIS A 650 -14.88 -4.30 14.16
CA HIS A 650 -15.84 -3.93 13.12
C HIS A 650 -15.17 -3.87 11.74
N GLY A 651 -15.92 -4.11 10.69
CA GLY A 651 -15.45 -3.89 9.32
C GLY A 651 -15.41 -2.42 8.98
N VAL A 652 -16.47 -1.69 9.30
CA VAL A 652 -16.54 -0.24 9.13
C VAL A 652 -16.99 0.43 10.43
N TYR A 653 -16.34 1.54 10.76
CA TYR A 653 -16.75 2.48 11.79
C TYR A 653 -16.73 3.91 11.22
N ASP A 654 -17.86 4.60 11.29
CA ASP A 654 -17.91 6.02 10.97
C ASP A 654 -17.72 6.87 12.22
N ALA A 655 -16.68 7.69 12.23
CA ALA A 655 -16.28 8.44 13.41
C ALA A 655 -17.23 9.59 13.76
N ASN A 656 -18.03 10.06 12.79
CA ASN A 656 -18.93 11.19 12.99
C ASN A 656 -20.28 10.76 13.57
N SER A 657 -20.91 9.76 12.95
CA SER A 657 -22.20 9.22 13.36
C SER A 657 -22.10 8.10 14.39
N LYS A 658 -20.89 7.56 14.60
CA LYS A 658 -20.57 6.46 15.52
C LYS A 658 -21.22 5.13 15.14
N GLN A 659 -21.59 4.98 13.87
CA GLN A 659 -22.19 3.74 13.39
C GLN A 659 -21.12 2.72 13.02
N THR A 660 -21.41 1.46 13.29
CA THR A 660 -20.56 0.31 12.99
C THR A 660 -21.32 -0.67 12.09
N VAL A 661 -20.64 -1.31 11.16
CA VAL A 661 -21.24 -2.35 10.31
C VAL A 661 -20.22 -3.40 9.86
N GLY A 662 -20.68 -4.65 9.74
CA GLY A 662 -19.97 -5.79 9.13
C GLY A 662 -18.81 -6.32 9.97
N ASP A 663 -19.04 -7.24 10.90
CA ASP A 663 -18.04 -7.63 11.90
C ASP A 663 -16.81 -8.38 11.32
N TRP A 664 -16.98 -9.56 10.72
CA TRP A 664 -15.84 -10.37 10.23
C TRP A 664 -15.94 -10.82 8.77
N GLN A 665 -17.14 -10.94 8.18
CA GLN A 665 -17.34 -11.39 6.80
C GLN A 665 -18.53 -10.69 6.18
N LEU A 666 -18.41 -10.30 4.91
CA LEU A 666 -19.53 -9.71 4.18
C LEU A 666 -19.38 -9.92 2.67
N ALA A 667 -20.44 -10.32 1.99
CA ALA A 667 -20.48 -10.36 0.53
C ALA A 667 -20.72 -8.97 -0.09
N ASN A 668 -21.52 -8.11 0.55
CA ASN A 668 -21.77 -6.75 0.07
C ASN A 668 -22.14 -5.78 1.21
N LEU A 669 -21.50 -4.59 1.21
CA LEU A 669 -21.90 -3.39 1.94
C LEU A 669 -22.08 -2.23 0.96
N TRP A 670 -23.18 -1.50 1.11
CA TRP A 670 -23.34 -0.18 0.51
C TRP A 670 -23.45 0.90 1.58
N ILE A 671 -22.60 1.92 1.47
CA ILE A 671 -22.62 3.14 2.28
C ILE A 671 -23.01 4.29 1.36
N GLU A 672 -24.28 4.73 1.45
CA GLU A 672 -24.76 5.85 0.63
C GLU A 672 -24.10 7.16 1.06
N ASP A 673 -24.13 7.45 2.37
CA ASP A 673 -23.65 8.70 2.95
C ASP A 673 -23.36 8.54 4.44
N THR A 674 -22.24 9.09 4.90
CA THR A 674 -21.87 9.21 6.32
C THR A 674 -21.68 10.66 6.78
N GLU A 675 -22.03 11.63 5.92
CA GLU A 675 -21.93 13.05 6.24
C GLU A 675 -22.74 13.40 7.49
N THR A 676 -22.08 14.12 8.40
CA THR A 676 -22.69 14.59 9.65
C THR A 676 -22.36 16.06 9.86
N HIS A 677 -23.39 16.86 10.16
CA HIS A 677 -23.25 18.29 10.44
C HIS A 677 -23.37 18.56 11.94
N ILE A 678 -22.30 19.09 12.53
CA ILE A 678 -22.15 19.39 13.96
C ILE A 678 -22.19 20.90 14.14
N HIS A 679 -23.36 21.46 14.42
CA HIS A 679 -23.51 22.90 14.72
C HIS A 679 -23.07 23.24 16.14
N LEU A 680 -22.19 24.21 16.34
CA LEU A 680 -21.87 24.71 17.68
C LEU A 680 -23.10 25.37 18.33
N PRO A 681 -23.20 25.36 19.68
CA PRO A 681 -24.33 25.95 20.38
C PRO A 681 -24.35 27.48 20.25
N ASP A 682 -25.55 28.07 20.26
CA ASP A 682 -25.75 29.53 20.16
C ASP A 682 -25.20 30.29 21.37
N ARG A 683 -25.11 29.61 22.52
CA ARG A 683 -24.66 30.18 23.79
C ARG A 683 -23.18 29.86 24.02
N PRO A 684 -22.30 30.86 24.22
CA PRO A 684 -20.86 30.64 24.38
C PRO A 684 -20.44 29.73 25.55
N TRP A 685 -21.28 29.58 26.57
CA TRP A 685 -21.01 28.77 27.77
C TRP A 685 -21.66 27.39 27.74
N GLU A 686 -22.42 27.07 26.69
CA GLU A 686 -23.07 25.77 26.56
C GLU A 686 -22.06 24.75 25.98
N PRO A 687 -21.71 23.69 26.72
CA PRO A 687 -20.77 22.70 26.21
C PRO A 687 -21.43 21.80 25.16
N LYS A 688 -20.71 21.53 24.06
CA LYS A 688 -21.10 20.55 23.04
C LYS A 688 -19.92 19.63 22.71
N ALA A 689 -20.14 18.32 22.77
CA ALA A 689 -19.20 17.36 22.23
C ALA A 689 -19.22 17.43 20.70
N ILE A 690 -18.05 17.64 20.10
CA ILE A 690 -17.86 17.70 18.65
C ILE A 690 -16.94 16.60 18.11
N LEU A 691 -16.22 15.92 19.01
CA LEU A 691 -15.28 14.84 18.73
C LEU A 691 -15.16 13.96 19.99
N GLU A 692 -15.00 12.65 19.81
CA GLU A 692 -14.85 11.65 20.88
C GLU A 692 -13.72 10.66 20.53
N ASN A 693 -13.42 9.70 21.42
CA ASN A 693 -12.40 8.67 21.25
C ASN A 693 -10.99 9.22 20.99
N MET A 694 -10.70 10.36 21.60
CA MET A 694 -9.40 11.02 21.56
C MET A 694 -8.49 10.45 22.64
N ASP A 695 -7.22 10.35 22.27
CA ASP A 695 -6.07 10.04 23.09
C ASP A 695 -5.76 11.06 24.18
N SER A 696 -5.01 12.07 23.73
CA SER A 696 -4.42 13.11 24.55
C SER A 696 -4.66 14.45 23.87
N ILE A 697 -5.84 15.05 24.12
CA ILE A 697 -6.19 16.38 23.60
C ILE A 697 -5.35 17.41 24.34
N ASP A 698 -4.23 17.80 23.72
CA ASP A 698 -3.30 18.73 24.35
C ASP A 698 -3.61 20.18 24.02
N SER A 699 -4.14 20.49 22.82
CA SER A 699 -4.37 21.88 22.42
C SER A 699 -5.47 22.05 21.38
N MET A 700 -6.01 23.27 21.33
CA MET A 700 -6.93 23.73 20.29
C MET A 700 -6.69 25.19 19.93
N CYS A 701 -6.99 25.57 18.70
CA CYS A 701 -6.99 26.97 18.28
C CYS A 701 -8.06 27.22 17.21
N SER A 702 -8.38 28.49 16.94
CA SER A 702 -9.26 28.88 15.85
C SER A 702 -8.61 29.90 14.92
N ASP A 703 -9.01 29.85 13.65
CA ASP A 703 -8.64 30.88 12.67
C ASP A 703 -9.65 32.03 12.60
N GLY A 704 -9.34 33.05 11.81
CA GLY A 704 -10.22 34.22 11.62
C GLY A 704 -11.55 33.92 10.91
N ASN A 705 -11.70 32.73 10.31
CA ASN A 705 -12.91 32.28 9.63
C ASN A 705 -13.82 31.44 10.55
N GLY A 706 -13.39 31.21 11.80
CA GLY A 706 -14.13 30.44 12.80
C GLY A 706 -13.89 28.93 12.74
N ASN A 707 -12.97 28.44 11.89
CA ASN A 707 -12.61 27.03 11.92
C ASN A 707 -11.88 26.70 13.22
N LEU A 708 -12.12 25.50 13.75
CA LEU A 708 -11.49 25.00 14.97
C LEU A 708 -10.52 23.87 14.63
N TYR A 709 -9.32 23.94 15.18
CA TYR A 709 -8.28 22.93 15.05
C TYR A 709 -7.99 22.31 16.42
N ILE A 710 -7.85 20.98 16.47
CA ILE A 710 -7.63 20.23 17.71
C ILE A 710 -6.49 19.24 17.46
N CYS A 711 -5.49 19.20 18.33
CA CYS A 711 -4.43 18.20 18.23
C CYS A 711 -4.54 17.10 19.30
N ASP A 712 -4.27 15.88 18.86
CA ASP A 712 -4.00 14.73 19.71
C ASP A 712 -2.51 14.41 19.65
N SER A 713 -1.81 14.59 20.75
CA SER A 713 -0.35 14.39 20.74
C SER A 713 0.03 12.91 20.77
N ARG A 714 -0.69 12.04 21.49
CA ARG A 714 -0.34 10.61 21.54
C ARG A 714 -0.65 9.95 20.20
N LEU A 715 -1.80 10.25 19.62
CA LEU A 715 -2.16 9.72 18.31
C LEU A 715 -1.45 10.42 17.17
N LYS A 716 -0.76 11.56 17.40
CA LYS A 716 -0.09 12.41 16.41
C LYS A 716 -1.02 12.90 15.29
N ARG A 717 -2.21 13.37 15.67
CA ARG A 717 -3.29 13.76 14.74
C ARG A 717 -3.69 15.21 14.96
N VAL A 718 -4.13 15.86 13.89
CA VAL A 718 -4.84 17.15 13.96
C VAL A 718 -6.17 17.01 13.26
N TYR A 719 -7.22 17.50 13.90
CA TYR A 719 -8.59 17.50 13.40
C TYR A 719 -9.01 18.93 13.09
N LYS A 720 -9.86 19.09 12.07
CA LYS A 720 -10.46 20.37 11.70
C LYS A 720 -11.97 20.26 11.78
N TRP A 721 -12.59 21.15 12.53
CA TRP A 721 -14.02 21.45 12.40
C TRP A 721 -14.17 22.73 11.58
N ASP A 722 -14.90 22.64 10.48
CA ASP A 722 -15.08 23.71 9.50
C ASP A 722 -16.39 24.46 9.78
N GLN A 723 -16.29 25.77 10.06
CA GLN A 723 -17.43 26.59 10.49
C GLN A 723 -18.51 26.73 9.42
N LYS A 724 -18.12 26.71 8.14
CA LYS A 724 -19.03 26.93 7.01
C LYS A 724 -19.87 25.69 6.73
N SER A 725 -19.23 24.52 6.73
CA SER A 725 -19.89 23.24 6.47
C SER A 725 -20.44 22.58 7.73
N ALA A 726 -20.02 23.02 8.91
CA ALA A 726 -20.26 22.37 10.20
C ALA A 726 -19.77 20.91 10.23
N LYS A 727 -18.75 20.57 9.44
CA LYS A 727 -18.19 19.21 9.36
C LYS A 727 -16.89 19.12 10.13
N ILE A 728 -16.63 17.96 10.71
CA ILE A 728 -15.33 17.61 11.29
C ILE A 728 -14.64 16.55 10.44
N GLU A 729 -13.33 16.70 10.27
CA GLU A 729 -12.49 15.78 9.52
C GLU A 729 -11.11 15.59 10.19
N LEU A 730 -10.45 14.47 9.86
CA LEU A 730 -9.02 14.31 10.12
C LEU A 730 -8.24 15.20 9.14
N LEU A 731 -7.68 16.30 9.65
CA LEU A 731 -6.90 17.23 8.84
C LEU A 731 -5.52 16.65 8.50
N LEU A 732 -4.86 16.02 9.48
CA LEU A 732 -3.46 15.60 9.39
C LEU A 732 -3.19 14.35 10.24
N SER A 733 -2.41 13.42 9.66
CA SER A 733 -1.71 12.33 10.36
C SER A 733 -0.21 12.44 10.05
N THR A 734 0.62 12.77 11.06
CA THR A 734 2.06 13.04 10.85
C THR A 734 2.95 12.32 11.87
N HIS A 735 4.15 11.90 11.50
CA HIS A 735 5.09 11.26 12.42
C HIS A 735 5.66 12.23 13.47
N TYR A 736 5.47 13.55 13.28
CA TYR A 736 5.77 14.57 14.30
C TYR A 736 4.66 14.62 15.36
N ARG A 737 5.04 14.80 16.63
CA ARG A 737 4.06 14.88 17.73
C ARG A 737 3.62 16.34 17.93
N PRO A 738 2.36 16.71 17.62
CA PRO A 738 1.86 18.05 17.90
C PRO A 738 1.65 18.25 19.40
N LEU A 739 2.04 19.41 19.92
CA LEU A 739 1.90 19.78 21.34
C LEU A 739 0.93 20.95 21.52
N SER A 740 1.06 21.97 20.67
CA SER A 740 0.30 23.21 20.78
C SER A 740 0.00 23.78 19.39
N LEU A 741 -1.17 24.40 19.25
CA LEU A 741 -1.65 24.97 18.00
C LEU A 741 -1.89 26.48 18.12
N ALA A 742 -1.67 27.20 17.02
CA ALA A 742 -2.03 28.60 16.85
C ALA A 742 -2.35 28.88 15.38
N CYS A 743 -2.93 30.04 15.08
CA CYS A 743 -3.16 30.47 13.70
C CYS A 743 -2.56 31.85 13.46
N ASP A 744 -1.96 32.04 12.28
CA ASP A 744 -1.56 33.37 11.82
C ASP A 744 -2.77 34.16 11.27
N THR A 745 -2.55 35.41 10.86
CA THR A 745 -3.63 36.27 10.34
C THR A 745 -4.09 35.90 8.92
N LEU A 746 -3.35 35.03 8.23
CA LEU A 746 -3.69 34.51 6.91
C LEU A 746 -4.43 33.16 6.98
N GLY A 747 -4.60 32.60 8.18
CA GLY A 747 -5.25 31.31 8.40
C GLY A 747 -4.32 30.11 8.26
N ASN A 748 -3.00 30.32 8.20
CA ASN A 748 -2.06 29.20 8.30
C ASN A 748 -2.06 28.66 9.73
N LEU A 749 -2.08 27.33 9.86
CA LEU A 749 -1.95 26.65 11.14
C LEU A 749 -0.48 26.64 11.54
N LEU A 750 -0.19 27.13 12.74
CA LEU A 750 1.12 27.05 13.39
C LEU A 750 1.07 25.91 14.40
N MET A 751 2.01 24.99 14.31
CA MET A 751 2.04 23.76 15.10
C MET A 751 3.39 23.65 15.81
N VAL A 752 3.36 23.74 17.13
CA VAL A 752 4.52 23.41 17.97
C VAL A 752 4.59 21.89 18.06
N ILE A 753 5.74 21.32 17.72
CA ILE A 753 5.96 19.87 17.71
C ILE A 753 7.11 19.46 18.64
N GLU A 754 6.97 18.26 19.20
CA GLU A 754 8.10 17.49 19.70
C GLU A 754 8.78 16.78 18.51
N TYR A 755 10.06 17.05 18.30
CA TYR A 755 10.91 16.42 17.31
C TYR A 755 11.98 15.57 18.01
N LYS A 756 12.12 14.32 17.59
CA LYS A 756 13.24 13.44 17.95
C LYS A 756 14.21 13.44 16.76
N PRO A 757 15.37 14.11 16.86
CA PRO A 757 16.40 13.98 15.85
C PRO A 757 16.77 12.51 15.65
N VAL A 758 16.79 12.06 14.39
CA VAL A 758 17.21 10.69 14.07
C VAL A 758 18.68 10.51 14.44
N LYS A 759 19.08 9.27 14.73
CA LYS A 759 20.44 8.98 15.20
C LYS A 759 21.50 9.45 14.19
N TYR A 760 22.50 10.18 14.68
CA TYR A 760 23.58 10.80 13.91
C TYR A 760 23.15 11.93 12.95
N ALA A 761 21.92 12.46 13.08
CA ALA A 761 21.52 13.68 12.37
C ALA A 761 22.49 14.83 12.67
N LYS A 762 22.88 15.56 11.62
CA LYS A 762 23.76 16.72 11.73
C LYS A 762 23.07 17.96 11.19
N LYS A 763 23.29 19.09 11.86
CA LYS A 763 22.95 20.44 11.39
C LYS A 763 24.23 21.28 11.46
N ASP A 764 24.60 21.90 10.34
CA ASP A 764 25.85 22.66 10.18
C ASP A 764 27.14 21.91 10.61
N GLY A 765 27.16 20.58 10.37
CA GLY A 765 28.30 19.71 10.67
C GLY A 765 28.40 19.23 12.13
N ALA A 766 27.62 19.81 13.05
CA ALA A 766 27.48 19.34 14.43
C ALA A 766 26.32 18.36 14.55
N LEU A 767 26.38 17.45 15.54
CA LEU A 767 25.21 16.60 15.86
C LEU A 767 24.07 17.50 16.33
N GLU A 768 22.87 17.28 15.82
CA GLU A 768 21.73 18.15 16.14
C GLU A 768 21.42 18.18 17.64
N LEU A 769 21.61 17.06 18.33
CA LEU A 769 21.43 16.95 19.78
C LEU A 769 22.50 17.70 20.61
N ASP A 770 23.63 18.10 19.99
CA ASP A 770 24.68 18.87 20.66
C ASP A 770 24.48 20.39 20.50
N ILE A 771 23.52 20.83 19.69
CA ILE A 771 23.22 22.24 19.44
C ILE A 771 22.33 22.79 20.56
N GLU A 772 22.74 23.93 21.15
CA GLU A 772 22.04 24.63 22.21
C GLU A 772 21.09 25.70 21.64
N GLU A 773 19.77 25.49 21.74
CA GLU A 773 18.75 26.29 21.02
C GLU A 773 18.24 27.52 21.78
N TYR A 774 18.46 27.57 23.10
CA TYR A 774 17.92 28.62 23.98
C TYR A 774 19.01 29.41 24.72
N GLY A 775 20.29 29.21 24.39
CA GLY A 775 21.40 29.92 25.03
C GLY A 775 21.41 29.75 26.56
N GLU A 776 21.55 30.84 27.31
CA GLU A 776 21.53 30.78 28.79
C GLU A 776 20.19 30.31 29.37
N ARG A 777 19.08 30.45 28.61
CA ARG A 777 17.73 30.06 29.07
C ARG A 777 17.51 28.55 29.14
N SER A 778 18.44 27.75 28.63
CA SER A 778 18.38 26.29 28.78
C SER A 778 18.93 25.77 30.11
N ARG A 779 19.58 26.64 30.91
CA ARG A 779 20.12 26.29 32.24
C ARG A 779 18.99 26.04 33.24
N GLU A 780 19.26 25.24 34.27
CA GLU A 780 18.29 24.84 35.30
C GLU A 780 17.62 26.03 36.00
N ASP A 781 18.31 27.17 36.09
CA ASP A 781 17.78 28.40 36.71
C ASP A 781 16.75 29.14 35.82
N PHE A 782 16.82 28.98 34.49
CA PHE A 782 16.03 29.78 33.53
C PHE A 782 15.04 28.96 32.68
N GLY A 783 15.30 27.67 32.46
CA GLY A 783 14.41 26.80 31.70
C GLY A 783 13.16 26.41 32.49
N ALA A 784 12.16 25.84 31.80
CA ALA A 784 11.15 25.03 32.48
C ALA A 784 11.86 23.82 33.12
N CYS A 785 11.52 23.43 34.35
CA CYS A 785 12.27 22.42 35.12
C CYS A 785 12.33 21.05 34.42
N PHE A 786 11.40 20.80 33.49
CA PHE A 786 11.36 19.63 32.62
C PHE A 786 12.37 19.68 31.45
N TYR A 787 12.73 20.87 30.96
CA TYR A 787 13.46 21.06 29.70
C TYR A 787 14.86 20.44 29.71
N ALA A 788 15.58 20.51 30.83
CA ALA A 788 16.92 19.94 30.95
C ALA A 788 16.96 18.42 30.71
N PHE A 789 15.86 17.71 31.00
CA PHE A 789 15.69 16.30 30.69
C PHE A 789 15.26 16.10 29.23
N PHE A 790 14.27 16.88 28.78
CA PHE A 790 13.72 16.82 27.42
C PHE A 790 14.79 17.03 26.34
N ARG A 791 15.68 18.01 26.52
CA ARG A 791 16.73 18.34 25.53
C ARG A 791 17.80 17.26 25.34
N LYS A 792 17.80 16.19 26.14
CA LYS A 792 18.77 15.10 25.98
C LYS A 792 18.54 14.26 24.73
N ASP A 793 17.29 14.15 24.29
CA ASP A 793 16.90 13.31 23.15
C ASP A 793 15.76 13.88 22.31
N ARG A 794 15.25 15.08 22.65
CA ARG A 794 14.19 15.77 21.91
C ARG A 794 14.51 17.24 21.68
N ARG A 795 13.76 17.84 20.76
CA ARG A 795 13.78 19.24 20.35
C ARG A 795 12.37 19.77 20.14
N ILE A 796 12.21 21.08 20.27
CA ILE A 796 10.96 21.77 19.93
C ILE A 796 11.15 22.46 18.60
N ARG A 797 10.18 22.25 17.70
CA ARG A 797 10.09 22.94 16.42
C ARG A 797 8.72 23.56 16.26
N VAL A 798 8.66 24.58 15.42
CA VAL A 798 7.39 25.18 15.01
C VAL A 798 7.26 25.02 13.51
N LEU A 799 6.17 24.39 13.09
CA LEU A 799 5.82 24.22 11.68
C LEU A 799 4.66 25.15 11.34
N SER A 800 4.70 25.77 10.16
CA SER A 800 3.50 26.35 9.54
C SER A 800 2.93 25.38 8.51
N LEU A 801 1.61 25.28 8.46
CA LEU A 801 0.83 24.51 7.50
C LEU A 801 -0.22 25.42 6.86
N ASN A 802 -0.20 25.50 5.54
CA ASN A 802 -1.35 26.03 4.81
C ASN A 802 -2.39 24.91 4.68
N THR A 803 -3.53 25.07 5.37
CA THR A 803 -4.53 24.01 5.50
C THR A 803 -5.24 23.68 4.18
N GLU A 804 -5.18 24.56 3.19
CA GLU A 804 -5.70 24.31 1.84
C GLU A 804 -4.72 23.54 0.94
N LYS A 805 -3.40 23.70 1.16
CA LYS A 805 -2.35 23.01 0.40
C LYS A 805 -1.86 21.71 1.02
N GLY A 806 -2.34 21.40 2.23
CA GLY A 806 -1.98 20.18 2.96
C GLY A 806 -0.49 20.06 3.26
N GLU A 807 -0.03 18.84 3.47
CA GLU A 807 1.30 18.47 3.95
C GLU A 807 2.44 18.95 3.05
N SER A 808 2.16 19.18 1.76
CA SER A 808 3.12 19.77 0.81
C SER A 808 3.59 21.18 1.21
N SER A 809 2.82 21.87 2.05
CA SER A 809 3.09 23.24 2.49
C SER A 809 3.81 23.35 3.83
N PHE A 810 4.16 22.22 4.47
CA PHE A 810 4.90 22.27 5.73
C PHE A 810 6.20 23.04 5.60
N CYS A 811 6.35 24.04 6.45
CA CYS A 811 7.55 24.85 6.53
C CYS A 811 7.98 24.95 8.00
N GLU A 812 9.20 24.50 8.29
CA GLU A 812 9.83 24.72 9.59
C GLU A 812 10.15 26.21 9.74
N LEU A 813 9.71 26.79 10.85
CA LEU A 813 10.02 28.16 11.23
C LEU A 813 11.27 28.13 12.09
N GLU A 814 12.31 28.82 11.64
CA GLU A 814 13.53 29.02 12.42
C GLU A 814 13.38 30.20 13.39
N PRO A 815 13.97 30.13 14.59
CA PRO A 815 13.94 31.24 15.54
C PRO A 815 14.74 32.43 15.00
N LYS A 816 14.16 33.63 15.09
CA LYS A 816 14.77 34.90 14.66
C LYS A 816 14.67 35.94 15.76
N LEU A 817 15.51 36.98 15.70
CA LEU A 817 15.38 38.09 16.64
C LEU A 817 14.03 38.77 16.46
N ARG A 818 13.34 39.08 17.55
CA ARG A 818 12.03 39.76 17.47
C ARG A 818 12.11 41.11 16.79
N SER A 819 13.25 41.80 16.89
CA SER A 819 13.51 43.08 16.22
C SER A 819 13.53 42.98 14.70
N GLU A 820 13.66 41.78 14.12
CA GLU A 820 13.61 41.55 12.68
C GLU A 820 12.18 41.63 12.11
N ALA A 821 11.15 41.65 12.95
CA ALA A 821 9.75 41.77 12.52
C ALA A 821 8.96 42.80 13.33
N SER A 822 8.01 43.46 12.66
CA SER A 822 7.04 44.36 13.30
C SER A 822 5.84 43.57 13.81
N LEU A 823 6.05 42.75 14.83
CA LEU A 823 5.03 41.86 15.38
C LEU A 823 3.82 42.65 15.91
N LYS A 824 2.63 42.26 15.46
CA LYS A 824 1.34 42.72 15.99
C LYS A 824 0.72 41.72 16.95
N ARG A 825 1.11 40.45 16.82
CA ARG A 825 0.62 39.33 17.62
C ARG A 825 1.80 38.45 18.01
N LEU A 826 1.91 38.12 19.29
CA LEU A 826 2.90 37.18 19.80
C LEU A 826 2.20 36.14 20.66
N TYR A 827 2.41 34.87 20.36
CA TYR A 827 1.84 33.76 21.11
C TYR A 827 2.79 33.37 22.24
N TYR A 828 2.26 33.38 23.47
CA TYR A 828 2.92 32.89 24.66
C TYR A 828 2.29 31.57 25.13
N PRO A 829 3.08 30.66 25.75
CA PRO A 829 2.54 29.50 26.44
C PRO A 829 1.67 29.95 27.62
N VAL A 830 0.44 29.44 27.66
CA VAL A 830 -0.55 29.80 28.70
C VAL A 830 -0.23 29.12 30.02
N ASN A 831 0.40 27.95 29.99
CA ASN A 831 0.72 27.14 31.16
C ASN A 831 2.23 26.86 31.23
N GLN A 832 2.79 26.92 32.44
CA GLN A 832 4.20 26.55 32.68
C GLN A 832 4.35 25.79 34.00
N TRP A 833 5.17 24.75 33.99
CA TRP A 833 5.58 24.03 35.19
C TRP A 833 6.89 24.61 35.73
N ARG A 834 6.82 25.23 36.91
CA ARG A 834 7.97 25.88 37.55
C ARG A 834 7.97 25.69 39.06
N ASP A 835 8.81 24.77 39.53
CA ASP A 835 8.90 24.40 40.96
C ASP A 835 9.94 25.20 41.76
N ASN A 836 10.74 26.04 41.10
CA ASN A 836 11.67 26.98 41.72
C ASN A 836 10.99 28.15 42.46
N GLY A 837 9.66 28.31 42.35
CA GLY A 837 8.89 29.33 43.06
C GLY A 837 9.08 30.77 42.56
N ASP A 838 9.76 30.96 41.43
CA ASP A 838 10.18 32.23 40.84
C ASP A 838 9.40 32.58 39.55
N MET A 839 8.24 31.94 39.32
CA MET A 839 7.39 32.14 38.14
C MET A 839 7.05 33.60 37.87
N LYS A 840 6.79 34.40 38.91
CA LYS A 840 6.51 35.84 38.79
C LYS A 840 7.71 36.63 38.25
N THR A 841 8.93 36.17 38.48
CA THR A 841 10.13 36.84 37.98
C THR A 841 10.37 36.45 36.53
N VAL A 842 10.37 35.14 36.25
CA VAL A 842 10.78 34.61 34.95
C VAL A 842 9.79 34.90 33.82
N ILE A 843 8.49 34.88 34.10
CA ILE A 843 7.47 35.18 33.07
C ILE A 843 7.58 36.61 32.52
N GLN A 844 8.23 37.52 33.24
CA GLN A 844 8.42 38.91 32.82
C GLN A 844 9.67 39.11 31.96
N LEU A 845 10.55 38.10 31.85
CA LEU A 845 11.77 38.21 31.06
C LEU A 845 11.45 38.14 29.56
N PRO A 846 11.80 39.17 28.77
CA PRO A 846 11.44 39.21 27.36
C PRO A 846 12.14 38.09 26.59
N ASP A 847 11.38 37.26 25.88
CA ASP A 847 11.95 36.36 24.87
C ASP A 847 12.58 37.25 23.79
N GLU A 848 13.88 37.13 23.52
CA GLU A 848 14.57 37.96 22.51
C GLU A 848 14.34 37.46 21.09
N THR A 849 14.06 36.16 20.97
CA THR A 849 13.81 35.49 19.70
C THR A 849 12.39 34.91 19.64
N CYS A 850 11.87 34.76 18.44
CA CYS A 850 10.56 34.16 18.16
C CYS A 850 10.57 33.41 16.82
N TYR A 851 9.64 32.48 16.67
CA TYR A 851 9.29 31.88 15.39
C TYR A 851 8.32 32.80 14.66
N ILE A 852 8.79 33.45 13.59
CA ILE A 852 7.97 34.39 12.81
C ILE A 852 7.12 33.59 11.81
N ALA A 853 5.80 33.79 11.86
CA ALA A 853 4.84 33.13 10.99
C ALA A 853 4.92 33.66 9.54
N PRO A 854 4.34 32.95 8.54
CA PRO A 854 4.35 33.36 7.14
C PRO A 854 3.74 34.76 6.88
N ASP A 855 2.82 35.22 7.72
CA ASP A 855 2.22 36.56 7.62
C ASP A 855 3.17 37.71 8.01
N GLY A 856 4.34 37.41 8.59
CA GLY A 856 5.37 38.38 9.00
C GLY A 856 5.00 39.28 10.18
N ILE A 857 3.80 39.14 10.75
CA ILE A 857 3.30 39.99 11.86
C ILE A 857 2.83 39.18 13.06
N THR A 858 2.71 37.86 12.92
CA THR A 858 2.44 36.91 13.97
C THR A 858 3.73 36.17 14.32
N GLY A 859 3.96 35.90 15.61
CA GLY A 859 5.06 35.04 16.04
C GLY A 859 4.67 34.17 17.23
N ILE A 860 5.47 33.12 17.47
CA ILE A 860 5.44 32.30 18.69
C ILE A 860 6.77 32.52 19.43
N THR A 861 6.73 32.70 20.75
CA THR A 861 7.97 32.93 21.52
C THR A 861 8.94 31.76 21.42
N ASN A 862 10.24 32.03 21.32
CA ASN A 862 11.26 30.99 21.38
C ASN A 862 11.58 30.69 22.86
N ASN A 863 10.74 29.87 23.50
CA ASN A 863 10.80 29.61 24.93
C ASN A 863 10.81 28.10 25.26
N PRO A 864 11.68 27.61 26.17
CA PRO A 864 11.69 26.21 26.59
C PRO A 864 10.36 25.68 27.14
N ALA A 865 9.50 26.57 27.65
CA ALA A 865 8.18 26.20 28.16
C ALA A 865 7.23 25.65 27.08
N LEU A 866 7.52 25.89 25.80
CA LEU A 866 6.75 25.31 24.69
C LEU A 866 6.74 23.77 24.72
N ALA A 867 7.75 23.13 25.31
CA ALA A 867 7.83 21.67 25.40
C ALA A 867 6.71 21.01 26.22
N ARG A 868 5.98 21.79 27.03
CA ARG A 868 4.89 21.31 27.88
C ARG A 868 3.60 22.13 27.73
N ALA A 869 3.61 23.12 26.84
CA ALA A 869 2.48 24.01 26.66
C ALA A 869 1.30 23.23 26.07
N THR A 870 0.14 23.35 26.71
CA THR A 870 -1.15 22.82 26.23
C THR A 870 -2.00 23.92 25.59
N GLY A 871 -1.61 25.18 25.76
CA GLY A 871 -2.25 26.30 25.11
C GLY A 871 -1.27 27.39 24.71
N LEU A 872 -1.54 28.00 23.57
CA LEU A 872 -0.93 29.24 23.14
C LEU A 872 -1.99 30.33 23.13
N CYS A 873 -1.67 31.47 23.73
CA CYS A 873 -2.53 32.64 23.68
C CYS A 873 -1.78 33.83 23.07
N ALA A 874 -2.42 34.43 22.07
CA ALA A 874 -1.94 35.62 21.41
C ALA A 874 -2.08 36.82 22.33
N VAL A 875 -1.01 37.58 22.50
CA VAL A 875 -1.08 38.89 23.15
C VAL A 875 -1.09 40.01 22.12
N GLN A 876 -1.89 41.04 22.40
CA GLN A 876 -1.85 42.33 21.70
C GLN A 876 -1.54 43.47 22.67
N LYS A 877 -1.10 44.60 22.12
CA LYS A 877 -0.67 45.76 22.93
C LYS A 877 -1.81 46.25 23.84
N ASN A 878 -1.49 46.47 25.11
CA ASN A 878 -2.41 46.93 26.16
C ASN A 878 -3.52 45.94 26.53
N GLU A 879 -3.38 44.66 26.19
CA GLU A 879 -4.27 43.60 26.68
C GLU A 879 -3.79 43.03 28.02
N VAL A 880 -4.67 42.23 28.63
CA VAL A 880 -4.36 41.42 29.80
C VAL A 880 -4.08 40.01 29.33
N PHE A 881 -2.98 39.43 29.82
CA PHE A 881 -2.65 38.02 29.61
C PHE A 881 -2.88 37.23 30.91
N TYR A 882 -3.43 36.03 30.78
CA TYR A 882 -3.58 35.10 31.89
C TYR A 882 -2.64 33.91 31.70
N ALA A 883 -1.83 33.63 32.71
CA ALA A 883 -0.91 32.50 32.73
C ALA A 883 -1.22 31.57 33.91
N VAL A 884 -1.00 30.27 33.72
CA VAL A 884 -1.15 29.25 34.75
C VAL A 884 0.22 28.80 35.24
N ASP A 885 0.48 29.01 36.53
CA ASP A 885 1.57 28.33 37.23
C ASP A 885 1.07 26.94 37.65
N GLU A 886 1.53 25.93 36.92
CA GLU A 886 1.03 24.56 37.07
C GLU A 886 1.54 23.88 38.34
N TYR A 887 2.69 24.31 38.87
CA TYR A 887 3.25 23.72 40.07
C TYR A 887 2.55 24.27 41.32
N ASN A 888 2.50 25.60 41.43
CA ASN A 888 1.86 26.26 42.57
C ASN A 888 0.33 26.32 42.46
N LYS A 889 -0.23 25.95 41.30
CA LYS A 889 -1.68 25.94 40.99
C LYS A 889 -2.31 27.34 41.08
N TYR A 890 -1.64 28.36 40.54
CA TYR A 890 -2.14 29.74 40.52
C TYR A 890 -2.46 30.21 39.10
N VAL A 891 -3.44 31.11 38.99
CA VAL A 891 -3.64 31.92 37.77
C VAL A 891 -3.05 33.30 38.01
N LEU A 892 -2.12 33.69 37.14
CA LEU A 892 -1.49 35.00 37.11
C LEU A 892 -2.18 35.86 36.05
N LYS A 893 -2.46 37.12 36.41
CA LYS A 893 -2.86 38.19 35.51
C LYS A 893 -1.66 39.07 35.25
N LEU A 894 -1.33 39.29 33.99
CA LEU A 894 -0.20 40.10 33.52
C LEU A 894 -0.68 41.20 32.57
N LYS A 895 0.04 42.31 32.53
CA LYS A 895 -0.14 43.36 31.52
C LYS A 895 0.77 43.11 30.33
N VAL A 896 0.29 43.44 29.13
CA VAL A 896 1.07 43.38 27.89
C VAL A 896 1.54 44.79 27.52
N ASP A 897 2.85 45.00 27.43
CA ASP A 897 3.43 46.29 27.07
C ASP A 897 3.39 46.59 25.55
N GLN A 898 3.98 47.71 25.13
CA GLN A 898 4.01 48.11 23.72
C GLN A 898 4.88 47.22 22.84
N ASP A 899 5.83 46.52 23.45
CA ASP A 899 6.75 45.60 22.82
C ASP A 899 6.25 44.15 22.98
N LEU A 900 4.99 43.93 23.39
CA LEU A 900 4.36 42.62 23.61
C LEU A 900 5.00 41.79 24.73
N ASN A 901 5.75 42.39 25.66
CA ASN A 901 6.27 41.67 26.84
C ASN A 901 5.24 41.65 27.97
N LEU A 902 5.34 40.63 28.82
CA LEU A 902 4.49 40.43 29.98
C LEU A 902 5.06 41.12 31.21
N GLN A 903 4.24 41.86 31.95
CA GLN A 903 4.66 42.62 33.14
C GLN A 903 3.62 42.54 34.27
N ASP A 904 4.03 42.93 35.48
CA ASP A 904 3.16 43.10 36.65
C ASP A 904 2.31 41.87 37.03
N PRO A 905 2.89 40.68 37.26
CA PRO A 905 2.13 39.47 37.55
C PRO A 905 1.43 39.54 38.92
N ALA A 906 0.11 39.44 38.88
CA ALA A 906 -0.75 39.37 40.06
C ALA A 906 -1.49 38.02 40.12
N ILE A 907 -1.52 37.38 41.29
CA ILE A 907 -2.33 36.17 41.47
C ILE A 907 -3.80 36.59 41.52
N VAL A 908 -4.61 36.04 40.62
CA VAL A 908 -6.06 36.33 40.54
C VAL A 908 -6.92 35.12 40.89
N ALA A 909 -6.35 33.91 40.87
CA ALA A 909 -7.05 32.71 41.30
C ALA A 909 -6.10 31.69 41.93
N TYR A 910 -6.60 30.96 42.94
CA TYR A 910 -5.93 29.86 43.60
C TYR A 910 -6.63 28.54 43.21
N ARG A 911 -5.86 27.49 42.92
CA ARG A 911 -6.30 26.17 42.39
C ARG A 911 -6.69 26.12 40.91
N GLY A 912 -6.18 27.04 40.08
CA GLY A 912 -6.39 27.00 38.63
C GLY A 912 -7.83 27.24 38.14
N ASN A 913 -8.81 27.40 39.05
CA ASN A 913 -10.19 27.69 38.68
C ASN A 913 -10.40 29.20 38.68
N ILE A 914 -10.60 29.78 37.49
CA ILE A 914 -11.34 31.04 37.38
C ILE A 914 -12.80 30.64 37.62
N VAL A 915 -13.31 30.85 38.83
CA VAL A 915 -14.75 30.69 39.10
C VAL A 915 -15.47 31.72 38.22
N PRO A 916 -16.52 31.34 37.46
CA PRO A 916 -17.24 32.25 36.57
C PRO A 916 -17.80 33.47 37.29
#